data_AF-A0A010QTN1-F1
#
_entry.id   AF-A0A010QTN1-F1
#
_cell.length_a   1.000
_cell.length_b   1.000
_cell.length_c   1.000
_cell.angle_alpha   90.00
_cell.angle_beta   90.00
_cell.angle_gamma   90.00
#
_symmetry.space_group_name_H-M   'P 1'
#
loop_
_entity.id
_entity.type
_entity.pdbx_description
1 polymer ?
#
loop_
_entity_poly.entity_id
_entity_poly.type
_entity_poly.pdbx_seq_one_letter_code
_entity_poly.pdbx_strand_id
1 'polypeptide(L)'
;MFSNSLILSTAASALFMLLLPFRLSKLRKGTIKVIPEHHGHGKVIIAIILVVAQLIILATTALSTPRLGFNLAPTILPLAAYVGLCPLLLLEHTRSVRPSDLAVVYLLVSLGCNLIDLGTGVFDNGSAIIVAPVFASLFIKGVLLVVELRGKQTILQDPRDQWSPEELSNILDRTFFGWINPILQAVIATSTPKSPTSMGSESITDKPEKKMTLPKVLLRSMLPQFLAPIIPRLVLIGFRYAQPVLIGTVIRSISKSSEESQDGGYLVVSMAVFVYVGLAIARTAYQHSLNRLKIMIRGAVVGLLNNKQLNHQSAGYDDARAVTLMSTDADNVVQSASMFHETWAQIIEVIIGTVMLARRVGLVCAVPFVMIFFCSRVSRYLAKNLQSKQKDWSVATQNRIAMTTSMLGSVKSLKMLGIVDHTESLILSLRLRELEMAKKVRWMMVAYNASANALGIFAPILTLVLYVIVARLNGSALDVETAFTTTALLGLVTHPANMIMTIVPQAVGSLAAFERIQQYLSEPSREDQRLLFDKAEESLVNISPAMSLEDVTIQGLTTSKPQILGNLNLVIDKGSIVMCSGPVGCGKTTLVRALLGEVLTASGTISVSTKRIGYCEQSPWLPSGTLKQAVCGFFPEEPSWYQEVIQLCCLDEDLLALPGGDNTVIGSRGLNLSGGQRQRVVRLHRHTLFAPYLLSRQI
;
A
#
# COMPACT_ATOMS: atom_id res chain seq x y z
N MET A 1 -21.36 -40.77 -3.82
CA MET A 1 -20.19 -39.91 -4.06
C MET A 1 -20.10 -39.38 -5.51
N PHE A 2 -20.60 -40.13 -6.51
CA PHE A 2 -20.72 -39.76 -7.94
C PHE A 2 -21.31 -38.38 -8.29
N SER A 3 -22.18 -37.82 -7.44
CA SER A 3 -22.88 -36.56 -7.74
C SER A 3 -21.98 -35.34 -7.63
N ASN A 4 -21.05 -35.32 -6.66
CA ASN A 4 -20.41 -34.07 -6.25
C ASN A 4 -19.26 -33.61 -7.18
N SER A 5 -18.46 -34.54 -7.73
CA SER A 5 -17.40 -34.20 -8.70
C SER A 5 -17.96 -33.76 -10.04
N LEU A 6 -19.03 -34.43 -10.50
CA LEU A 6 -19.76 -34.08 -11.72
C LEU A 6 -20.42 -32.69 -11.59
N ILE A 7 -21.05 -32.41 -10.44
CA ILE A 7 -21.60 -31.07 -10.15
C ILE A 7 -20.50 -30.00 -10.14
N LEU A 8 -19.33 -30.30 -9.57
CA LEU A 8 -18.22 -29.34 -9.54
C LEU A 8 -17.65 -29.06 -10.93
N SER A 9 -17.46 -30.10 -11.74
CA SER A 9 -16.97 -30.00 -13.12
C SER A 9 -17.94 -29.23 -14.03
N THR A 10 -19.24 -29.46 -13.87
CA THR A 10 -20.28 -28.71 -14.59
C THR A 10 -20.39 -27.27 -14.14
N ALA A 11 -20.34 -27.02 -12.83
CA ALA A 11 -20.31 -25.65 -12.29
C ALA A 11 -19.09 -24.86 -12.78
N ALA A 12 -17.91 -25.49 -12.82
CA ALA A 12 -16.69 -24.87 -13.34
C ALA A 12 -16.81 -24.53 -14.82
N SER A 13 -17.39 -25.43 -15.62
CA SER A 13 -17.60 -25.22 -17.06
C SER A 13 -18.66 -24.15 -17.33
N ALA A 14 -19.73 -24.09 -16.54
CA ALA A 14 -20.74 -23.03 -16.60
C ALA A 14 -20.13 -21.65 -16.28
N LEU A 15 -19.34 -21.57 -15.21
CA LEU A 15 -18.68 -20.34 -14.79
C LEU A 15 -17.67 -19.85 -15.84
N PHE A 16 -16.89 -20.76 -16.41
CA PHE A 16 -15.97 -20.45 -17.50
C PHE A 16 -16.70 -19.84 -18.70
N MET A 17 -17.80 -20.47 -19.14
CA MET A 17 -18.62 -19.99 -20.26
C MET A 17 -19.26 -18.63 -19.98
N LEU A 18 -19.64 -18.33 -18.74
CA LEU A 18 -20.19 -17.03 -18.35
C LEU A 18 -19.13 -15.91 -18.42
N LEU A 19 -17.90 -16.19 -18.02
CA LEU A 19 -16.80 -15.21 -17.99
C LEU A 19 -16.10 -15.01 -19.34
N LEU A 20 -16.13 -16.03 -20.19
CA LEU A 20 -15.50 -16.06 -21.51
C LEU A 20 -15.88 -14.88 -22.44
N PRO A 21 -17.16 -14.51 -22.66
CA PRO A 21 -17.51 -13.43 -23.57
C PRO A 21 -17.01 -12.06 -23.10
N PHE A 22 -17.04 -11.80 -21.79
CA PHE A 22 -16.51 -10.55 -21.23
C PHE A 22 -15.00 -10.44 -21.47
N ARG A 23 -14.27 -11.55 -21.27
CA ARG A 23 -12.83 -11.59 -21.48
C ARG A 23 -12.44 -11.46 -22.95
N LEU A 24 -13.12 -12.16 -23.85
CA LEU A 24 -12.91 -12.06 -25.30
C LEU A 24 -13.18 -10.64 -25.80
N SER A 25 -14.25 -9.98 -25.34
CA SER A 25 -14.57 -8.59 -25.69
C SER A 25 -13.45 -7.62 -25.27
N LYS A 26 -12.89 -7.79 -24.07
CA LYS A 26 -11.76 -6.98 -23.58
C LYS A 26 -10.50 -7.19 -24.42
N LEU A 27 -10.17 -8.43 -24.77
CA LEU A 27 -9.00 -8.77 -25.58
C LEU A 27 -9.15 -8.32 -27.04
N ARG A 28 -10.36 -8.34 -27.58
CA ARG A 28 -10.65 -7.88 -28.94
C ARG A 28 -10.34 -6.39 -29.15
N LYS A 29 -10.36 -5.59 -28.09
CA LYS A 29 -10.00 -4.16 -28.11
C LYS A 29 -8.49 -3.90 -27.89
N GLY A 30 -7.71 -4.91 -27.52
CA GLY A 30 -6.28 -4.77 -27.24
C GLY A 30 -5.41 -4.79 -28.51
N THR A 31 -4.27 -4.11 -28.45
CA THR A 31 -3.21 -4.17 -29.46
C THR A 31 -2.45 -5.50 -29.39
N ILE A 32 -1.78 -5.85 -30.48
CA ILE A 32 -0.89 -7.03 -30.55
C ILE A 32 0.39 -6.69 -29.79
N LYS A 33 0.84 -7.58 -28.91
CA LYS A 33 2.01 -7.37 -28.02
C LYS A 33 3.16 -8.35 -28.24
N VAL A 34 2.95 -9.33 -29.12
CA VAL A 34 3.87 -10.45 -29.39
C VAL A 34 4.50 -10.29 -30.76
N ILE A 35 5.75 -10.71 -30.90
CA ILE A 35 6.50 -10.65 -32.17
C ILE A 35 5.70 -11.38 -33.27
N PRO A 36 5.59 -10.82 -34.49
CA PRO A 36 4.75 -11.36 -35.57
C PRO A 36 5.12 -12.79 -36.02
N GLU A 37 6.30 -13.31 -35.70
CA GLU A 37 6.68 -14.70 -36.03
C GLU A 37 6.05 -15.74 -35.08
N HIS A 38 5.56 -15.33 -33.91
CA HIS A 38 5.06 -16.22 -32.86
C HIS A 38 3.57 -16.00 -32.57
N HIS A 39 2.69 -16.47 -33.46
CA HIS A 39 1.23 -16.34 -33.31
C HIS A 39 0.57 -17.35 -32.35
N GLY A 40 1.35 -18.23 -31.71
CA GLY A 40 0.82 -19.15 -30.68
C GLY A 40 0.06 -20.37 -31.19
N HIS A 41 0.20 -20.74 -32.47
CA HIS A 41 -0.51 -21.85 -33.10
C HIS A 41 -0.36 -23.18 -32.35
N GLY A 42 0.81 -23.45 -31.75
CA GLY A 42 1.04 -24.68 -30.96
C GLY A 42 0.07 -24.85 -29.80
N LYS A 43 -0.30 -23.76 -29.10
CA LYS A 43 -1.26 -23.81 -27.98
C LYS A 43 -2.67 -24.17 -28.46
N VAL A 44 -3.06 -23.61 -29.60
CA VAL A 44 -4.37 -23.84 -30.21
C VAL A 44 -4.46 -25.26 -30.75
N ILE A 45 -3.40 -25.80 -31.35
CA ILE A 45 -3.37 -27.20 -31.81
C ILE A 45 -3.60 -28.17 -30.65
N ILE A 46 -2.91 -27.98 -29.51
CA ILE A 46 -3.11 -28.82 -28.31
C ILE A 46 -4.54 -28.69 -27.78
N ALA A 47 -5.11 -27.47 -27.79
CA ALA A 47 -6.50 -27.26 -27.38
C ALA A 47 -7.52 -27.93 -28.33
N ILE A 48 -7.27 -27.92 -29.64
CA ILE A 48 -8.11 -28.63 -30.63
C ILE A 48 -8.03 -30.14 -30.40
N ILE A 49 -6.83 -30.70 -30.16
CA ILE A 49 -6.65 -32.12 -29.82
C ILE A 49 -7.46 -32.47 -28.55
N LEU A 50 -7.51 -31.57 -27.56
CA LEU A 50 -8.31 -31.76 -26.35
C LEU A 50 -9.83 -31.77 -26.64
N VAL A 51 -10.31 -30.91 -27.54
CA VAL A 51 -11.71 -30.91 -27.99
C VAL A 51 -12.06 -32.23 -28.68
N VAL A 52 -11.18 -32.73 -29.55
CA VAL A 52 -11.36 -34.02 -30.24
C VAL A 52 -11.40 -35.18 -29.23
N ALA A 53 -10.49 -35.19 -28.24
CA ALA A 53 -10.50 -36.20 -27.18
C ALA A 53 -11.82 -36.19 -26.39
N GLN A 54 -12.39 -35.01 -26.12
CA GLN A 54 -13.67 -34.90 -25.43
C GLN A 54 -14.88 -35.29 -26.28
N LEU A 55 -14.83 -35.06 -27.59
CA LEU A 55 -15.85 -35.59 -28.52
C LEU A 55 -15.85 -37.12 -28.52
N ILE A 56 -14.67 -37.75 -28.47
CA ILE A 56 -14.54 -39.22 -28.40
C ILE A 56 -15.11 -39.75 -27.08
N ILE A 57 -14.88 -39.05 -25.96
CA ILE A 57 -15.47 -39.41 -24.65
C ILE A 57 -17.00 -39.28 -24.71
N LEU A 58 -17.54 -38.22 -25.32
CA LEU A 58 -18.98 -38.04 -25.48
C LEU A 58 -19.60 -39.14 -26.36
N ALA A 59 -18.95 -39.51 -27.46
CA ALA A 59 -19.43 -40.55 -28.37
C ALA A 59 -19.42 -41.92 -27.69
N THR A 60 -18.33 -42.29 -27.02
CA THR A 60 -18.21 -43.59 -26.32
C THR A 60 -19.20 -43.72 -25.17
N THR A 61 -19.44 -42.64 -24.42
CA THR A 61 -20.46 -42.63 -23.36
C THR A 61 -21.88 -42.71 -23.92
N ALA A 62 -22.18 -42.01 -25.02
CA ALA A 62 -23.48 -42.07 -25.69
C ALA A 62 -23.79 -43.46 -26.30
N LEU A 63 -22.78 -44.16 -26.85
CA LEU A 63 -22.96 -45.49 -27.43
C LEU A 63 -23.07 -46.61 -26.38
N SER A 64 -22.52 -46.42 -25.18
CA SER A 64 -22.41 -47.49 -24.16
C SER A 64 -23.62 -47.58 -23.21
N THR A 65 -24.43 -46.53 -23.06
CA THR A 65 -25.58 -46.51 -22.15
C THR A 65 -26.88 -46.12 -22.87
N PRO A 66 -27.62 -47.09 -23.46
CA PRO A 66 -28.84 -46.80 -24.24
C PRO A 66 -30.13 -46.68 -23.40
N ARG A 67 -30.09 -46.81 -22.07
CA ARG A 67 -31.28 -46.72 -21.19
C ARG A 67 -31.07 -45.72 -20.05
N LEU A 68 -32.10 -44.89 -19.87
CA LEU A 68 -32.31 -43.76 -18.93
C LEU A 68 -31.75 -42.40 -19.34
N GLY A 69 -32.66 -41.42 -19.37
CA GLY A 69 -32.40 -39.99 -19.44
C GLY A 69 -31.70 -39.43 -18.20
N PHE A 70 -30.49 -39.92 -17.93
CA PHE A 70 -29.52 -39.23 -17.10
C PHE A 70 -28.77 -38.23 -17.97
N ASN A 71 -29.20 -36.97 -17.87
CA ASN A 71 -28.54 -35.72 -18.24
C ASN A 71 -27.25 -35.89 -19.08
N LEU A 72 -27.31 -35.66 -20.39
CA LEU A 72 -26.14 -35.40 -21.27
C LEU A 72 -25.48 -34.04 -20.99
N ALA A 73 -26.12 -33.20 -20.18
CA ALA A 73 -25.62 -31.88 -19.77
C ALA A 73 -24.18 -31.87 -19.19
N PRO A 74 -23.73 -32.82 -18.35
CA PRO A 74 -22.42 -32.80 -17.72
C PRO A 74 -21.27 -33.18 -18.66
N THR A 75 -21.56 -33.73 -19.84
CA THR A 75 -20.55 -34.02 -20.87
C THR A 75 -20.58 -32.99 -22.00
N ILE A 76 -21.75 -32.43 -22.33
CA ILE A 76 -21.90 -31.36 -23.35
C ILE A 76 -21.29 -30.04 -22.88
N LEU A 77 -21.49 -29.65 -21.62
CA LEU A 77 -21.05 -28.35 -21.12
C LEU A 77 -19.52 -28.20 -21.05
N PRO A 78 -18.75 -29.20 -20.59
CA PRO A 78 -17.28 -29.17 -20.70
C PRO A 78 -16.80 -29.13 -22.15
N LEU A 79 -17.44 -29.85 -23.07
CA LEU A 79 -17.11 -29.80 -24.49
C LEU A 79 -17.23 -28.36 -25.04
N ALA A 80 -18.33 -27.68 -24.73
CA ALA A 80 -18.52 -26.28 -25.12
C ALA A 80 -17.45 -25.36 -24.50
N ALA A 81 -17.05 -25.60 -23.25
CA ALA A 81 -15.98 -24.86 -22.61
C ALA A 81 -14.61 -25.07 -23.29
N TYR A 82 -14.26 -26.29 -23.71
CA TYR A 82 -13.01 -26.53 -24.46
C TYR A 82 -13.02 -25.91 -25.86
N VAL A 83 -14.18 -25.88 -26.53
CA VAL A 83 -14.33 -25.14 -27.79
C VAL A 83 -14.09 -23.64 -27.56
N GLY A 84 -14.64 -23.08 -26.47
CA GLY A 84 -14.39 -21.69 -26.07
C GLY A 84 -12.94 -21.40 -25.66
N LEU A 85 -12.20 -22.40 -25.16
CA LEU A 85 -10.78 -22.28 -24.81
C LEU A 85 -9.89 -21.93 -26.01
N CYS A 86 -10.23 -22.42 -27.20
CA CYS A 86 -9.45 -22.21 -28.43
C CYS A 86 -9.30 -20.72 -28.82
N PRO A 87 -10.39 -19.94 -29.02
CA PRO A 87 -10.30 -18.52 -29.33
C PRO A 87 -9.72 -17.70 -28.17
N LEU A 88 -9.94 -18.13 -26.93
CA LEU A 88 -9.38 -17.47 -25.75
C LEU A 88 -7.85 -17.56 -25.74
N LEU A 89 -7.29 -18.77 -25.91
CA LEU A 89 -5.83 -18.98 -25.90
C LEU A 89 -5.15 -18.22 -27.03
N LEU A 90 -5.76 -18.15 -28.22
CA LEU A 90 -5.20 -17.39 -29.35
C LEU A 90 -5.15 -15.88 -29.06
N LEU A 91 -6.26 -15.30 -28.60
CA LEU A 91 -6.34 -13.87 -28.31
C LEU A 91 -5.50 -13.49 -27.09
N GLU A 92 -5.44 -14.33 -26.06
CA GLU A 92 -4.58 -14.08 -24.92
C GLU A 92 -3.12 -14.25 -25.29
N HIS A 93 -2.75 -15.22 -26.13
CA HIS A 93 -1.36 -15.35 -26.60
C HIS A 93 -0.89 -14.07 -27.27
N THR A 94 -1.67 -13.54 -28.22
CA THR A 94 -1.27 -12.42 -29.08
C THR A 94 -1.39 -11.03 -28.43
N ARG A 95 -2.39 -10.82 -27.55
CA ARG A 95 -2.76 -9.47 -27.06
C ARG A 95 -2.55 -9.25 -25.57
N SER A 96 -2.27 -10.31 -24.80
CA SER A 96 -1.98 -10.21 -23.37
C SER A 96 -0.50 -10.47 -23.10
N VAL A 97 0.12 -9.62 -22.28
CA VAL A 97 1.47 -9.81 -21.73
C VAL A 97 1.52 -11.03 -20.82
N ARG A 98 0.39 -11.34 -20.18
CA ARG A 98 0.23 -12.46 -19.25
C ARG A 98 -0.28 -13.72 -19.96
N PRO A 99 0.06 -14.92 -19.48
CA PRO A 99 -0.69 -16.13 -19.81
C PRO A 99 -2.13 -16.05 -19.26
N SER A 100 -2.97 -16.97 -19.70
CA SER A 100 -4.41 -16.99 -19.43
C SER A 100 -4.74 -17.42 -18.01
N ASP A 101 -5.16 -16.48 -17.16
CA ASP A 101 -5.65 -16.77 -15.80
C ASP A 101 -6.89 -17.66 -15.85
N LEU A 102 -7.80 -17.36 -16.77
CA LEU A 102 -9.09 -18.05 -16.91
C LEU A 102 -8.90 -19.49 -17.40
N ALA A 103 -8.02 -19.72 -18.38
CA ALA A 103 -7.71 -21.07 -18.88
C ALA A 103 -6.97 -21.89 -17.82
N VAL A 104 -5.98 -21.32 -17.13
CA VAL A 104 -5.22 -22.05 -16.10
C VAL A 104 -6.12 -22.49 -14.95
N VAL A 105 -7.00 -21.61 -14.44
CA VAL A 105 -7.95 -21.97 -13.38
C VAL A 105 -8.92 -23.06 -13.85
N TYR A 106 -9.48 -22.93 -15.05
CA TYR A 106 -10.40 -23.93 -15.58
C TYR A 106 -9.72 -25.29 -15.79
N LEU A 107 -8.51 -25.32 -16.35
CA LEU A 107 -7.73 -26.54 -16.55
C LEU A 107 -7.36 -27.20 -15.21
N LEU A 108 -6.98 -26.43 -14.19
CA LEU A 108 -6.68 -26.96 -12.85
C LEU A 108 -7.89 -27.61 -12.19
N VAL A 109 -9.05 -26.92 -12.20
CA VAL A 109 -10.28 -27.46 -11.60
C VAL A 109 -10.74 -28.70 -12.36
N SER A 110 -10.72 -28.65 -13.70
CA SER A 110 -11.12 -29.77 -14.54
C SER A 110 -10.20 -30.98 -14.42
N LEU A 111 -8.88 -30.77 -14.32
CA LEU A 111 -7.90 -31.83 -14.12
C LEU A 111 -8.06 -32.44 -12.73
N GLY A 112 -8.31 -31.62 -11.70
CA GLY A 112 -8.60 -32.08 -10.33
C GLY A 112 -9.86 -32.95 -10.25
N CYS A 113 -10.98 -32.53 -10.86
CA CYS A 113 -12.19 -33.35 -10.91
C CYS A 113 -11.95 -34.70 -11.56
N ASN A 114 -11.28 -34.72 -12.72
CA ASN A 114 -10.98 -35.96 -13.44
C ASN A 114 -10.03 -36.90 -12.67
N LEU A 115 -9.08 -36.37 -11.88
CA LEU A 115 -8.23 -37.17 -11.00
C LEU A 115 -9.00 -37.80 -9.83
N ILE A 116 -9.97 -37.06 -9.26
CA ILE A 116 -10.84 -37.58 -8.20
C ILE A 116 -11.73 -38.70 -8.76
N ASP A 117 -12.28 -38.51 -9.96
CA ASP A 117 -13.07 -39.54 -10.64
C ASP A 117 -12.23 -40.80 -10.92
N LEU A 118 -10.93 -40.63 -11.25
CA LEU A 118 -10.02 -41.76 -11.42
C LEU A 118 -9.71 -42.49 -10.10
N GLY A 119 -9.49 -41.75 -9.02
CA GLY A 119 -9.10 -42.31 -7.72
C GLY A 119 -10.23 -42.94 -6.91
N THR A 120 -11.50 -42.64 -7.22
CA THR A 120 -12.67 -43.15 -6.49
C THR A 120 -13.21 -44.49 -7.03
N GLY A 121 -12.41 -45.21 -7.82
CA GLY A 121 -12.78 -46.56 -8.30
C GLY A 121 -13.87 -46.56 -9.38
N VAL A 122 -14.19 -45.41 -10.00
CA VAL A 122 -15.19 -45.32 -11.10
C VAL A 122 -14.83 -46.22 -12.28
N PHE A 123 -13.56 -46.63 -12.40
CA PHE A 123 -13.04 -47.46 -13.47
C PHE A 123 -12.75 -48.92 -13.09
N ASP A 124 -13.05 -49.34 -11.86
CA ASP A 124 -12.74 -50.72 -11.41
C ASP A 124 -13.54 -51.80 -12.17
N ASN A 125 -14.64 -51.42 -12.84
CA ASN A 125 -15.45 -52.29 -13.71
C ASN A 125 -15.67 -51.71 -15.13
N GLY A 126 -14.88 -50.70 -15.53
CA GLY A 126 -15.02 -50.04 -16.84
C GLY A 126 -14.33 -50.83 -17.95
N SER A 127 -14.99 -51.01 -19.10
CA SER A 127 -14.33 -51.53 -20.29
C SER A 127 -13.19 -50.60 -20.72
N ALA A 128 -12.07 -51.15 -21.21
CA ALA A 128 -10.90 -50.39 -21.64
C ALA A 128 -11.22 -49.27 -22.65
N ILE A 129 -12.33 -49.42 -23.37
CA ILE A 129 -12.89 -48.48 -24.36
C ILE A 129 -13.28 -47.14 -23.72
N ILE A 130 -13.71 -47.12 -22.45
CA ILE A 130 -14.11 -45.91 -21.72
C ILE A 130 -12.92 -45.30 -20.96
N VAL A 131 -12.04 -46.15 -20.43
CA VAL A 131 -10.91 -45.76 -19.58
C VAL A 131 -9.82 -45.04 -20.39
N ALA A 132 -9.41 -45.60 -21.53
CA ALA A 132 -8.31 -45.07 -22.36
C ALA A 132 -8.49 -43.62 -22.83
N PRO A 133 -9.65 -43.18 -23.37
CA PRO A 133 -9.82 -41.79 -23.80
C PRO A 133 -9.84 -40.80 -22.64
N VAL A 134 -10.27 -41.21 -21.43
CA VAL A 134 -10.21 -40.35 -20.22
C VAL A 134 -8.76 -40.10 -19.79
N PHE A 135 -7.91 -41.14 -19.80
CA PHE A 135 -6.48 -40.99 -19.53
C PHE A 135 -5.78 -40.12 -20.57
N ALA A 136 -6.09 -40.30 -21.86
CA ALA A 136 -5.56 -39.45 -22.92
C ALA A 136 -5.95 -37.97 -22.72
N SER A 137 -7.23 -37.71 -22.40
CA SER A 137 -7.72 -36.38 -22.08
C SER A 137 -7.00 -35.76 -20.86
N LEU A 138 -6.76 -36.55 -19.81
CA LEU A 138 -6.01 -36.11 -18.63
C LEU A 138 -4.57 -35.71 -18.97
N PHE A 139 -3.88 -36.51 -19.77
CA PHE A 139 -2.53 -36.22 -20.24
C PHE A 139 -2.47 -34.95 -21.08
N ILE A 140 -3.38 -34.80 -22.07
CA ILE A 140 -3.45 -33.62 -22.93
C ILE A 140 -3.74 -32.35 -22.10
N LYS A 141 -4.63 -32.41 -21.11
CA LYS A 141 -4.88 -31.30 -20.17
C LYS A 141 -3.61 -30.92 -19.40
N GLY A 142 -2.87 -31.90 -18.90
CA GLY A 142 -1.60 -31.67 -18.19
C GLY A 142 -0.56 -30.98 -19.07
N VAL A 143 -0.39 -31.44 -20.31
CA VAL A 143 0.52 -30.82 -21.29
C VAL A 143 0.09 -29.37 -21.58
N LEU A 144 -1.20 -29.14 -21.84
CA LEU A 144 -1.72 -27.80 -22.12
C LEU A 144 -1.51 -26.85 -20.93
N LEU A 145 -1.73 -27.35 -19.71
CA LEU A 145 -1.48 -26.60 -18.48
C LEU A 145 -0.01 -26.20 -18.34
N VAL A 146 0.94 -27.13 -18.54
CA VAL A 146 2.39 -26.84 -18.47
C VAL A 146 2.80 -25.80 -19.52
N VAL A 147 2.26 -25.90 -20.73
CA VAL A 147 2.52 -24.93 -21.81
C VAL A 147 1.94 -23.55 -21.47
N GLU A 148 0.80 -23.49 -20.78
CA GLU A 148 0.19 -22.23 -20.38
C GLU A 148 0.88 -21.57 -19.17
N LEU A 149 1.49 -22.37 -18.30
CA LEU A 149 2.27 -21.86 -17.17
C LEU A 149 3.60 -21.20 -17.58
N ARG A 150 4.12 -21.47 -18.78
CA ARG A 150 5.36 -20.82 -19.25
C ARG A 150 5.12 -19.33 -19.55
N GLY A 151 5.95 -18.48 -18.95
CA GLY A 151 5.93 -17.03 -19.14
C GLY A 151 6.29 -16.61 -20.56
N LYS A 152 5.79 -15.44 -21.00
CA LYS A 152 5.96 -14.92 -22.37
C LYS A 152 7.19 -14.01 -22.56
N GLN A 153 8.10 -14.00 -21.59
CA GLN A 153 9.18 -12.99 -21.51
C GLN A 153 10.05 -12.90 -22.76
N THR A 154 10.29 -14.03 -23.45
CA THR A 154 11.15 -14.09 -24.64
C THR A 154 10.47 -13.65 -25.93
N ILE A 155 9.15 -13.42 -25.92
CA ILE A 155 8.33 -13.29 -27.15
C ILE A 155 7.60 -11.92 -27.21
N LEU A 156 7.80 -11.05 -26.22
CA LEU A 156 7.20 -9.71 -26.19
C LEU A 156 7.97 -8.74 -27.09
N GLN A 157 7.24 -7.84 -27.76
CA GLN A 157 7.84 -6.81 -28.64
C GLN A 157 8.54 -5.69 -27.86
N ASP A 158 8.03 -5.35 -26.68
CA ASP A 158 8.52 -4.24 -25.87
C ASP A 158 9.81 -4.58 -25.08
N PRO A 159 10.69 -3.60 -24.79
CA PRO A 159 11.93 -3.82 -24.05
C PRO A 159 11.70 -4.51 -22.69
N ARG A 160 12.58 -5.46 -22.33
CA ARG A 160 12.47 -6.25 -21.08
C ARG A 160 12.37 -5.38 -19.81
N ASP A 161 12.95 -4.18 -19.82
CA ASP A 161 13.00 -3.27 -18.67
C ASP A 161 11.70 -2.52 -18.37
N GLN A 162 10.68 -2.62 -19.23
CA GLN A 162 9.40 -1.93 -19.02
C GLN A 162 8.43 -2.70 -18.11
N TRP A 163 8.53 -4.03 -18.01
CA TRP A 163 7.54 -4.87 -17.34
C TRP A 163 8.06 -5.42 -16.02
N SER A 164 7.22 -5.43 -14.98
CA SER A 164 7.61 -6.06 -13.72
C SER A 164 7.53 -7.60 -13.83
N PRO A 165 8.35 -8.35 -13.07
CA PRO A 165 8.27 -9.81 -13.02
C PRO A 165 6.88 -10.34 -12.62
N GLU A 166 6.19 -9.64 -11.72
CA GLU A 166 4.81 -9.98 -11.33
C GLU A 166 3.85 -9.85 -12.53
N GLU A 167 3.99 -8.81 -13.35
CA GLU A 167 3.09 -8.58 -14.50
C GLU A 167 3.27 -9.60 -15.63
N LEU A 168 4.39 -10.33 -15.66
CA LEU A 168 4.70 -11.38 -16.62
C LEU A 168 4.32 -12.78 -16.13
N SER A 169 4.15 -12.92 -14.82
CA SER A 169 3.96 -14.21 -14.16
C SER A 169 2.55 -14.78 -14.32
N ASN A 170 2.45 -16.11 -14.34
CA ASN A 170 1.18 -16.82 -14.43
C ASN A 170 0.38 -16.70 -13.12
N ILE A 171 -0.84 -17.24 -13.07
CA ILE A 171 -1.68 -17.16 -11.87
C ILE A 171 -1.10 -17.96 -10.69
N LEU A 172 -0.46 -19.11 -10.94
CA LEU A 172 0.16 -19.93 -9.90
C LEU A 172 1.37 -19.22 -9.27
N ASP A 173 2.25 -18.66 -10.10
CA ASP A 173 3.41 -17.89 -9.67
C ASP A 173 2.99 -16.63 -8.92
N ARG A 174 1.84 -16.03 -9.24
CA ARG A 174 1.28 -14.92 -8.44
C ARG A 174 0.69 -15.39 -7.11
N THR A 175 -0.01 -16.52 -7.10
CA THR A 175 -0.60 -17.04 -5.85
C THR A 175 0.46 -17.56 -4.87
N PHE A 176 1.55 -18.15 -5.38
CA PHE A 176 2.65 -18.71 -4.59
C PHE A 176 3.88 -17.79 -4.54
N PHE A 177 3.80 -16.60 -5.14
CA PHE A 177 4.89 -15.63 -5.23
C PHE A 177 6.20 -16.20 -5.83
N GLY A 178 6.12 -17.14 -6.77
CA GLY A 178 7.29 -17.72 -7.44
C GLY A 178 8.16 -16.68 -8.14
N TRP A 179 7.55 -15.58 -8.61
CA TRP A 179 8.26 -14.45 -9.23
C TRP A 179 9.16 -13.67 -8.27
N ILE A 180 8.98 -13.82 -6.95
CA ILE A 180 9.81 -13.17 -5.92
C ILE A 180 11.15 -13.91 -5.74
N ASN A 181 11.21 -15.23 -5.97
CA ASN A 181 12.43 -16.02 -5.79
C ASN A 181 13.66 -15.48 -6.53
N PRO A 182 13.59 -15.14 -7.85
CA PRO A 182 14.74 -14.54 -8.53
C PRO A 182 15.11 -13.16 -7.97
N ILE A 183 14.13 -12.40 -7.47
CA ILE A 183 14.37 -11.11 -6.81
C ILE A 183 15.09 -11.32 -5.48
N LEU A 184 14.66 -12.26 -4.65
CA LEU A 184 15.32 -12.54 -3.36
C LEU A 184 16.77 -12.97 -3.57
N GLN A 185 17.04 -13.78 -4.59
CA GLN A 185 18.40 -14.15 -4.98
C GLN A 185 19.21 -12.93 -5.45
N ALA A 186 18.61 -12.01 -6.21
CA ALA A 186 19.26 -10.79 -6.71
C ALA A 186 19.42 -9.68 -5.65
N VAL A 187 18.52 -9.57 -4.66
CA VAL A 187 18.58 -8.59 -3.57
C VAL A 187 19.72 -8.90 -2.61
N ILE A 188 20.03 -10.19 -2.40
CA ILE A 188 21.28 -10.62 -1.74
C ILE A 188 22.52 -10.09 -2.51
N ALA A 189 22.36 -9.75 -3.80
CA ALA A 189 23.37 -9.19 -4.69
C ALA A 189 23.15 -7.69 -5.07
N THR A 190 22.46 -6.89 -4.24
CA THR A 190 22.43 -5.39 -4.25
C THR A 190 21.52 -4.62 -5.22
N SER A 191 20.50 -5.21 -5.88
CA SER A 191 19.55 -4.42 -6.69
C SER A 191 18.08 -4.60 -6.30
N THR A 192 17.35 -3.48 -6.15
CA THR A 192 15.90 -3.46 -5.94
C THR A 192 15.17 -3.36 -7.28
N PRO A 193 14.19 -4.22 -7.57
CA PRO A 193 13.42 -4.14 -8.82
C PRO A 193 12.43 -2.96 -8.81
N LYS A 194 12.11 -2.46 -10.01
CA LYS A 194 11.15 -1.36 -10.22
C LYS A 194 9.71 -1.80 -9.94
N SER A 195 8.91 -0.88 -9.41
CA SER A 195 7.47 -1.08 -9.16
C SER A 195 6.70 -1.23 -10.48
N PRO A 196 5.69 -2.14 -10.57
CA PRO A 196 4.85 -2.28 -11.76
C PRO A 196 4.16 -0.98 -12.17
N THR A 197 4.07 -0.76 -13.48
CA THR A 197 3.38 0.37 -14.13
C THR A 197 1.92 0.53 -13.68
N SER A 198 1.24 -0.56 -13.32
CA SER A 198 -0.13 -0.52 -12.81
C SER A 198 -0.28 0.02 -11.36
N MET A 199 0.84 0.30 -10.69
CA MET A 199 0.92 1.00 -9.40
C MET A 199 1.50 2.41 -9.54
N GLY A 200 1.68 2.89 -10.78
CA GLY A 200 2.02 4.28 -11.04
C GLY A 200 0.94 5.19 -10.46
N SER A 201 1.36 6.27 -9.81
CA SER A 201 0.46 7.32 -9.34
C SER A 201 -0.15 8.01 -10.56
N GLU A 202 -1.20 7.44 -11.15
CA GLU A 202 -2.07 8.21 -12.03
C GLU A 202 -2.51 9.42 -11.22
N SER A 203 -2.07 10.59 -11.67
CA SER A 203 -2.34 11.86 -11.03
C SER A 203 -3.85 11.99 -10.89
N ILE A 204 -4.36 11.90 -9.66
CA ILE A 204 -5.74 12.26 -9.37
C ILE A 204 -5.89 13.71 -9.84
N THR A 205 -6.55 13.89 -10.99
CA THR A 205 -6.74 15.20 -11.63
C THR A 205 -7.81 16.03 -10.94
N ASP A 206 -8.70 15.38 -10.19
CA ASP A 206 -9.80 16.02 -9.48
C ASP A 206 -9.30 16.62 -8.15
N LYS A 207 -9.27 17.96 -8.09
CA LYS A 207 -8.94 18.70 -6.87
C LYS A 207 -10.04 18.47 -5.81
N PRO A 208 -9.72 18.00 -4.59
CA PRO A 208 -10.71 17.88 -3.53
C PRO A 208 -11.02 19.27 -2.94
N GLU A 209 -12.09 19.92 -3.42
CA GLU A 209 -12.44 21.30 -3.06
C GLU A 209 -13.33 21.45 -1.79
N LYS A 210 -14.05 20.40 -1.33
CA LYS A 210 -15.03 20.51 -0.20
C LYS A 210 -14.76 19.55 0.96
N LYS A 211 -15.17 19.90 2.20
CA LYS A 211 -14.91 19.23 3.51
C LYS A 211 -15.11 17.69 3.64
N MET A 212 -15.67 16.98 2.65
CA MET A 212 -15.80 15.51 2.65
C MET A 212 -15.52 14.86 1.28
N THR A 213 -14.66 15.47 0.47
CA THR A 213 -14.46 15.04 -0.94
C THR A 213 -13.35 14.00 -1.06
N LEU A 214 -12.29 14.09 -0.24
CA LEU A 214 -11.12 13.22 -0.34
C LEU A 214 -11.42 11.71 -0.24
N PRO A 215 -12.15 11.21 0.79
CA PRO A 215 -12.46 9.79 0.87
C PRO A 215 -13.34 9.31 -0.30
N LYS A 216 -14.24 10.17 -0.80
CA LYS A 216 -15.11 9.85 -1.95
C LYS A 216 -14.32 9.80 -3.26
N VAL A 217 -13.38 10.73 -3.46
CA VAL A 217 -12.51 10.78 -4.65
C VAL A 217 -11.58 9.57 -4.68
N LEU A 218 -10.95 9.24 -3.55
CA LEU A 218 -10.11 8.04 -3.44
C LEU A 218 -10.89 6.75 -3.70
N LEU A 219 -12.11 6.64 -3.17
CA LEU A 219 -12.97 5.47 -3.41
C LEU A 219 -13.38 5.37 -4.89
N ARG A 220 -13.72 6.50 -5.53
CA ARG A 220 -14.14 6.53 -6.94
C ARG A 220 -12.99 6.23 -7.89
N SER A 221 -11.80 6.79 -7.63
CA SER A 221 -10.63 6.58 -8.49
C SER A 221 -10.06 5.16 -8.39
N MET A 222 -10.20 4.51 -7.22
CA MET A 222 -9.67 3.18 -6.95
C MET A 222 -10.75 2.12 -6.74
N LEU A 223 -11.97 2.33 -7.26
CA LEU A 223 -13.11 1.43 -7.04
C LEU A 223 -12.81 -0.03 -7.43
N PRO A 224 -12.21 -0.34 -8.60
CA PRO A 224 -11.89 -1.72 -8.96
C PRO A 224 -10.94 -2.39 -7.96
N GLN A 225 -9.93 -1.65 -7.48
CA GLN A 225 -8.95 -2.17 -6.53
C GLN A 225 -9.49 -2.23 -5.11
N PHE A 226 -10.47 -1.39 -4.77
CA PHE A 226 -11.20 -1.43 -3.51
C PHE A 226 -12.18 -2.62 -3.45
N LEU A 227 -12.78 -3.02 -4.58
CA LEU A 227 -13.67 -4.18 -4.65
C LEU A 227 -12.91 -5.51 -4.70
N ALA A 228 -11.68 -5.53 -5.23
CA ALA A 228 -10.89 -6.75 -5.42
C ALA A 228 -10.69 -7.62 -4.16
N PRO A 229 -10.45 -7.08 -2.94
CA PRO A 229 -10.27 -7.89 -1.73
C PRO A 229 -11.55 -8.57 -1.21
N ILE A 230 -12.74 -8.13 -1.64
CA ILE A 230 -14.02 -8.60 -1.07
C ILE A 230 -14.22 -10.10 -1.31
N ILE A 231 -14.02 -10.56 -2.55
CA ILE A 231 -14.23 -11.96 -2.93
C ILE A 231 -13.24 -12.89 -2.19
N PRO A 232 -11.91 -12.65 -2.21
CA PRO A 232 -10.97 -13.43 -1.42
C PRO A 232 -11.30 -13.44 0.08
N ARG A 233 -11.81 -12.33 0.64
CA ARG A 233 -12.18 -12.25 2.05
C ARG A 233 -13.39 -13.12 2.38
N LEU A 234 -14.41 -13.15 1.52
CA LEU A 234 -15.57 -14.04 1.68
C LEU A 234 -15.17 -15.52 1.61
N VAL A 235 -14.31 -15.88 0.64
CA VAL A 235 -13.79 -17.25 0.50
C VAL A 235 -12.96 -17.65 1.74
N LEU A 236 -12.16 -16.72 2.28
CA LEU A 236 -11.39 -16.92 3.50
C LEU A 236 -12.29 -17.20 4.72
N ILE A 237 -13.42 -16.49 4.85
CA ILE A 237 -14.41 -16.75 5.91
C ILE A 237 -14.97 -18.18 5.76
N GLY A 238 -15.30 -18.60 4.53
CA GLY A 238 -15.78 -19.96 4.25
C GLY A 238 -14.80 -21.03 4.73
N PHE A 239 -13.52 -20.95 4.33
CA PHE A 239 -12.49 -21.90 4.77
C PHE A 239 -12.22 -21.87 6.28
N ARG A 240 -12.31 -20.70 6.91
CA ARG A 240 -12.11 -20.56 8.36
C ARG A 240 -13.19 -21.30 9.16
N TYR A 241 -14.45 -21.21 8.75
CA TYR A 241 -15.55 -21.94 9.39
C TYR A 241 -15.69 -23.40 8.93
N ALA A 242 -14.94 -23.82 7.91
CA ALA A 242 -14.80 -25.24 7.58
C ALA A 242 -13.93 -25.99 8.61
N GLN A 243 -13.03 -25.30 9.34
CA GLN A 243 -12.12 -25.95 10.31
C GLN A 243 -12.85 -26.67 11.46
N PRO A 244 -13.83 -26.06 12.17
CA PRO A 244 -14.55 -26.77 13.22
C PRO A 244 -15.39 -27.95 12.71
N VAL A 245 -15.89 -27.87 11.47
CA VAL A 245 -16.61 -28.97 10.82
C VAL A 245 -15.65 -30.13 10.53
N LEU A 246 -14.45 -29.82 10.06
CA LEU A 246 -13.38 -30.80 9.88
C LEU A 246 -13.02 -31.47 11.22
N ILE A 247 -12.82 -30.69 12.30
CA ILE A 247 -12.52 -31.25 13.62
C ILE A 247 -13.63 -32.21 14.08
N GLY A 248 -14.90 -31.82 13.92
CA GLY A 248 -16.03 -32.67 14.30
C GLY A 248 -16.11 -33.97 13.48
N THR A 249 -15.84 -33.90 12.17
CA THR A 249 -15.83 -35.08 11.29
C THR A 249 -14.65 -36.01 11.57
N VAL A 250 -13.47 -35.47 11.86
CA VAL A 250 -12.29 -36.25 12.29
C VAL A 250 -12.61 -37.02 13.56
N ILE A 251 -13.12 -36.36 14.60
CA ILE A 251 -13.42 -37.00 15.89
C ILE A 251 -14.49 -38.08 15.72
N ARG A 252 -15.56 -37.80 14.95
CA ARG A 252 -16.62 -38.77 14.66
C ARG A 252 -16.12 -39.97 13.87
N SER A 253 -15.16 -39.77 12.97
CA SER A 253 -14.57 -40.85 12.19
C SER A 253 -13.71 -41.77 13.07
N ILE A 254 -12.94 -41.18 14.01
CA ILE A 254 -12.10 -41.93 14.95
C ILE A 254 -12.95 -42.67 15.99
N SER A 255 -14.09 -42.10 16.42
CA SER A 255 -14.96 -42.77 17.39
C SER A 255 -15.77 -43.93 16.79
N LYS A 256 -15.98 -43.95 15.47
CA LYS A 256 -16.69 -45.01 14.75
C LYS A 256 -15.78 -46.13 14.22
N SER A 257 -14.47 -45.92 14.16
CA SER A 257 -13.51 -46.84 13.54
C SER A 257 -13.17 -48.08 14.37
N SER A 258 -14.17 -48.67 15.05
CA SER A 258 -14.01 -49.95 15.73
C SER A 258 -14.32 -51.15 14.85
N GLU A 259 -15.11 -51.05 13.75
CA GLU A 259 -15.47 -52.25 12.97
C GLU A 259 -15.50 -52.18 11.41
N GLU A 260 -15.52 -51.06 10.67
CA GLU A 260 -15.56 -51.18 9.19
C GLU A 260 -15.09 -49.95 8.38
N SER A 261 -14.28 -50.22 7.34
CA SER A 261 -13.82 -49.37 6.20
C SER A 261 -12.61 -48.41 6.38
N GLN A 262 -11.46 -48.79 5.79
CA GLN A 262 -10.25 -47.95 5.60
C GLN A 262 -10.52 -46.70 4.73
N ASP A 263 -11.56 -46.69 3.91
CA ASP A 263 -11.89 -45.60 2.96
C ASP A 263 -12.26 -44.27 3.64
N GLY A 264 -12.78 -44.30 4.88
CA GLY A 264 -13.18 -43.09 5.60
C GLY A 264 -11.99 -42.18 5.97
N GLY A 265 -10.81 -42.76 6.21
CA GLY A 265 -9.62 -42.02 6.64
C GLY A 265 -9.05 -41.13 5.53
N TYR A 266 -8.95 -41.65 4.31
CA TYR A 266 -8.46 -40.89 3.15
C TYR A 266 -9.36 -39.69 2.81
N LEU A 267 -10.68 -39.83 2.98
CA LEU A 267 -11.63 -38.75 2.77
C LEU A 267 -11.39 -37.59 3.76
N VAL A 268 -11.18 -37.89 5.04
CA VAL A 268 -10.90 -36.87 6.05
C VAL A 268 -9.57 -36.16 5.79
N VAL A 269 -8.53 -36.90 5.40
CA VAL A 269 -7.23 -36.31 5.02
C VAL A 269 -7.38 -35.40 3.80
N SER A 270 -8.11 -35.83 2.77
CA SER A 270 -8.36 -35.02 1.57
C SER A 270 -9.13 -33.73 1.90
N MET A 271 -10.12 -33.79 2.79
CA MET A 271 -10.85 -32.63 3.28
C MET A 271 -9.94 -31.69 4.06
N ALA A 272 -9.04 -32.22 4.90
CA ALA A 272 -8.07 -31.42 5.64
C ALA A 272 -7.12 -30.67 4.71
N VAL A 273 -6.54 -31.36 3.72
CA VAL A 273 -5.66 -30.75 2.72
C VAL A 273 -6.41 -29.64 1.97
N PHE A 274 -7.63 -29.91 1.50
CA PHE A 274 -8.45 -28.91 0.80
C PHE A 274 -8.73 -27.67 1.67
N VAL A 275 -9.12 -27.87 2.93
CA VAL A 275 -9.45 -26.76 3.84
C VAL A 275 -8.22 -25.92 4.17
N TYR A 276 -7.10 -26.53 4.55
CA TYR A 276 -5.90 -25.78 4.95
C TYR A 276 -5.15 -25.15 3.77
N VAL A 277 -5.05 -25.83 2.62
CA VAL A 277 -4.46 -25.25 1.41
C VAL A 277 -5.36 -24.13 0.87
N GLY A 278 -6.68 -24.34 0.84
CA GLY A 278 -7.64 -23.30 0.46
C GLY A 278 -7.59 -22.08 1.38
N LEU A 279 -7.46 -22.30 2.69
CA LEU A 279 -7.29 -21.23 3.67
C LEU A 279 -6.00 -20.43 3.43
N ALA A 280 -4.88 -21.10 3.14
CA ALA A 280 -3.61 -20.45 2.84
C ALA A 280 -3.71 -19.59 1.57
N ILE A 281 -4.24 -20.15 0.49
CA ILE A 281 -4.42 -19.43 -0.79
C ILE A 281 -5.37 -18.24 -0.63
N ALA A 282 -6.52 -18.43 0.03
CA ALA A 282 -7.49 -17.36 0.24
C ALA A 282 -6.94 -16.22 1.12
N ARG A 283 -6.20 -16.56 2.19
CA ARG A 283 -5.52 -15.57 3.04
C ARG A 283 -4.50 -14.78 2.23
N THR A 284 -3.67 -15.47 1.46
CA THR A 284 -2.66 -14.83 0.61
C THR A 284 -3.29 -13.91 -0.44
N ALA A 285 -4.32 -14.38 -1.15
CA ALA A 285 -5.02 -13.58 -2.16
C ALA A 285 -5.69 -12.33 -1.56
N TYR A 286 -6.30 -12.46 -0.37
CA TYR A 286 -6.85 -11.34 0.37
C TYR A 286 -5.77 -10.33 0.76
N GLN A 287 -4.71 -10.80 1.42
CA GLN A 287 -3.65 -9.92 1.91
C GLN A 287 -2.91 -9.22 0.77
N HIS A 288 -2.66 -9.91 -0.35
CA HIS A 288 -2.03 -9.33 -1.55
C HIS A 288 -2.90 -8.22 -2.15
N SER A 289 -4.19 -8.50 -2.36
CA SER A 289 -5.14 -7.51 -2.90
C SER A 289 -5.25 -6.29 -2.00
N LEU A 290 -5.30 -6.51 -0.68
CA LEU A 290 -5.37 -5.45 0.32
C LEU A 290 -4.07 -4.62 0.37
N ASN A 291 -2.90 -5.26 0.33
CA ASN A 291 -1.62 -4.57 0.32
C ASN A 291 -1.44 -3.71 -0.94
N ARG A 292 -1.89 -4.20 -2.11
CA ARG A 292 -1.89 -3.41 -3.35
C ARG A 292 -2.74 -2.16 -3.21
N LEU A 293 -3.96 -2.28 -2.68
CA LEU A 293 -4.83 -1.15 -2.36
C LEU A 293 -4.14 -0.15 -1.41
N LYS A 294 -3.51 -0.64 -0.34
CA LYS A 294 -2.76 0.19 0.63
C LYS A 294 -1.63 1.00 -0.02
N ILE A 295 -0.83 0.36 -0.86
CA ILE A 295 0.30 1.02 -1.55
C ILE A 295 -0.21 2.10 -2.51
N MET A 296 -1.26 1.82 -3.28
CA MET A 296 -1.82 2.80 -4.22
C MET A 296 -2.44 4.00 -3.48
N ILE A 297 -3.18 3.78 -2.38
CA ILE A 297 -3.68 4.88 -1.53
C ILE A 297 -2.53 5.72 -1.00
N ARG A 298 -1.45 5.09 -0.50
CA ARG A 298 -0.26 5.81 -0.02
C ARG A 298 0.35 6.66 -1.13
N GLY A 299 0.62 6.07 -2.29
CA GLY A 299 1.21 6.76 -3.44
C GLY A 299 0.36 7.94 -3.90
N ALA A 300 -0.96 7.77 -3.95
CA ALA A 300 -1.89 8.84 -4.32
C ALA A 300 -1.91 9.99 -3.29
N VAL A 301 -2.04 9.69 -1.99
CA VAL A 301 -2.08 10.70 -0.93
C VAL A 301 -0.76 11.46 -0.82
N VAL A 302 0.37 10.74 -0.80
CA VAL A 302 1.70 11.37 -0.74
C VAL A 302 1.98 12.18 -2.01
N GLY A 303 1.58 11.69 -3.19
CA GLY A 303 1.69 12.43 -4.44
C GLY A 303 0.90 13.73 -4.44
N LEU A 304 -0.35 13.70 -3.96
CA LEU A 304 -1.19 14.90 -3.81
C LEU A 304 -0.59 15.90 -2.81
N LEU A 305 -0.12 15.42 -1.66
CA LEU A 305 0.53 16.26 -0.66
C LEU A 305 1.81 16.90 -1.20
N ASN A 306 2.62 16.15 -1.96
CA ASN A 306 3.87 16.66 -2.54
C ASN A 306 3.58 17.72 -3.61
N ASN A 307 2.61 17.48 -4.49
CA ASN A 307 2.18 18.49 -5.47
C ASN A 307 1.62 19.75 -4.79
N LYS A 308 0.88 19.58 -3.69
CA LYS A 308 0.41 20.71 -2.89
C LYS A 308 1.56 21.49 -2.25
N GLN A 309 2.55 20.80 -1.70
CA GLN A 309 3.72 21.41 -1.05
C GLN A 309 4.52 22.28 -2.02
N LEU A 310 4.73 21.81 -3.27
CA LEU A 310 5.42 22.59 -4.31
C LEU A 310 4.68 23.89 -4.70
N ASN A 311 3.36 23.94 -4.46
CA ASN A 311 2.50 25.06 -4.79
C ASN A 311 2.00 25.82 -3.54
N HIS A 312 2.57 25.59 -2.37
CA HIS A 312 2.17 26.27 -1.13
C HIS A 312 2.83 27.66 -1.03
N GLN A 313 2.15 28.63 -0.41
CA GLN A 313 2.74 29.94 -0.11
C GLN A 313 3.86 29.82 0.94
N SER A 314 5.01 30.45 0.72
CA SER A 314 6.21 30.25 1.55
C SER A 314 6.14 30.91 2.94
N ALA A 315 5.20 31.81 3.17
CA ALA A 315 5.06 32.49 4.45
C ALA A 315 4.10 31.74 5.39
N GLY A 316 4.54 31.45 6.62
CA GLY A 316 3.81 30.60 7.59
C GLY A 316 4.05 29.09 7.43
N TYR A 317 5.00 28.70 6.58
CA TYR A 317 5.31 27.31 6.25
C TYR A 317 5.95 26.55 7.44
N ASP A 318 5.28 25.49 7.89
CA ASP A 318 5.75 24.57 8.93
C ASP A 318 6.15 23.23 8.28
N ASP A 319 7.46 23.06 8.03
CA ASP A 319 8.06 21.82 7.50
C ASP A 319 7.63 20.59 8.31
N ALA A 320 7.49 20.73 9.64
CA ALA A 320 7.13 19.61 10.50
C ALA A 320 5.68 19.17 10.27
N ARG A 321 4.76 20.11 9.99
CA ARG A 321 3.37 19.81 9.67
C ARG A 321 3.26 19.03 8.36
N ALA A 322 3.96 19.44 7.30
CA ALA A 322 3.95 18.75 6.02
C ALA A 322 4.51 17.31 6.13
N VAL A 323 5.65 17.15 6.82
CA VAL A 323 6.25 15.82 7.05
C VAL A 323 5.34 14.92 7.88
N THR A 324 4.66 15.47 8.90
CA THR A 324 3.70 14.71 9.72
C THR A 324 2.50 14.25 8.89
N LEU A 325 2.00 15.10 7.97
CA LEU A 325 0.91 14.75 7.06
C LEU A 325 1.30 13.62 6.10
N MET A 326 2.50 13.68 5.53
CA MET A 326 3.00 12.68 4.57
C MET A 326 3.38 11.33 5.21
N SER A 327 3.66 11.32 6.51
CA SER A 327 4.02 10.11 7.26
C SER A 327 2.83 9.57 8.04
N THR A 328 2.54 10.17 9.19
CA THR A 328 1.61 9.64 10.19
C THR A 328 0.17 9.69 9.70
N ASP A 329 -0.26 10.79 9.09
CA ASP A 329 -1.65 10.92 8.62
C ASP A 329 -1.91 10.11 7.35
N ALA A 330 -0.95 10.09 6.41
CA ALA A 330 -1.02 9.20 5.26
C ALA A 330 -1.11 7.72 5.70
N ASP A 331 -0.34 7.30 6.70
CA ASP A 331 -0.40 5.93 7.24
C ASP A 331 -1.77 5.61 7.88
N ASN A 332 -2.34 6.56 8.63
CA ASN A 332 -3.68 6.41 9.20
C ASN A 332 -4.76 6.28 8.11
N VAL A 333 -4.64 7.04 7.01
CA VAL A 333 -5.51 6.90 5.83
C VAL A 333 -5.35 5.55 5.15
N VAL A 334 -4.12 5.06 5.00
CA VAL A 334 -3.84 3.74 4.42
C VAL A 334 -4.46 2.61 5.26
N GLN A 335 -4.40 2.71 6.59
CA GLN A 335 -5.01 1.71 7.47
C GLN A 335 -6.53 1.70 7.41
N SER A 336 -7.17 2.80 7.00
CA SER A 336 -8.63 2.89 6.84
C SER A 336 -9.20 1.86 5.85
N ALA A 337 -8.47 1.56 4.79
CA ALA A 337 -8.84 0.53 3.83
C ALA A 337 -8.87 -0.86 4.49
N SER A 338 -7.88 -1.17 5.34
CA SER A 338 -7.82 -2.39 6.13
C SER A 338 -9.01 -2.49 7.07
N MET A 339 -9.27 -1.42 7.82
CA MET A 339 -10.35 -1.36 8.80
C MET A 339 -11.71 -1.60 8.15
N PHE A 340 -11.95 -0.98 7.00
CA PHE A 340 -13.20 -1.15 6.26
C PHE A 340 -13.44 -2.63 5.92
N HIS A 341 -12.44 -3.30 5.32
CA HIS A 341 -12.57 -4.71 4.95
C HIS A 341 -12.69 -5.66 6.15
N GLU A 342 -11.97 -5.37 7.24
CA GLU A 342 -12.06 -6.13 8.46
C GLU A 342 -13.41 -5.93 9.19
N THR A 343 -14.00 -4.74 9.14
CA THR A 343 -15.25 -4.44 9.88
C THR A 343 -16.39 -5.33 9.43
N TRP A 344 -16.72 -5.32 8.13
CA TRP A 344 -17.83 -6.12 7.62
C TRP A 344 -17.51 -7.62 7.72
N ALA A 345 -16.26 -8.01 7.49
CA ALA A 345 -15.84 -9.41 7.58
C ALA A 345 -15.99 -9.94 9.00
N GLN A 346 -15.51 -9.20 10.01
CA GLN A 346 -15.62 -9.60 11.41
C GLN A 346 -17.07 -9.66 11.89
N ILE A 347 -17.95 -8.76 11.43
CA ILE A 347 -19.39 -8.84 11.73
C ILE A 347 -19.97 -10.16 11.19
N ILE A 348 -19.66 -10.51 9.94
CA ILE A 348 -20.10 -11.78 9.33
C ILE A 348 -19.51 -12.97 10.08
N GLU A 349 -18.22 -12.96 10.43
CA GLU A 349 -17.57 -14.01 11.20
C GLU A 349 -18.28 -14.20 12.56
N VAL A 350 -18.53 -13.12 13.31
CA VAL A 350 -19.25 -13.21 14.60
C VAL A 350 -20.64 -13.81 14.42
N ILE A 351 -21.41 -13.39 13.41
CA ILE A 351 -22.75 -13.93 13.15
C ILE A 351 -22.69 -15.44 12.85
N ILE A 352 -21.87 -15.84 11.88
CA ILE A 352 -21.74 -17.26 11.47
C ILE A 352 -21.26 -18.11 12.65
N GLY A 353 -20.21 -17.67 13.34
CA GLY A 353 -19.64 -18.40 14.46
C GLY A 353 -20.61 -18.53 15.63
N THR A 354 -21.43 -17.51 15.89
CA THR A 354 -22.46 -17.56 16.94
C THR A 354 -23.57 -18.54 16.59
N VAL A 355 -24.03 -18.55 15.34
CA VAL A 355 -25.03 -19.52 14.87
C VAL A 355 -24.50 -20.95 14.99
N MET A 356 -23.25 -21.20 14.60
CA MET A 356 -22.62 -22.52 14.73
C MET A 356 -22.43 -22.93 16.19
N LEU A 357 -22.03 -22.00 17.06
CA LEU A 357 -21.88 -22.24 18.49
C LEU A 357 -23.23 -22.51 19.18
N ALA A 358 -24.26 -21.73 18.85
CA ALA A 358 -25.62 -21.90 19.38
C ALA A 358 -26.20 -23.28 19.01
N ARG A 359 -25.90 -23.79 17.81
CA ARG A 359 -26.30 -25.15 17.40
C ARG A 359 -25.62 -26.27 18.20
N ARG A 360 -24.47 -26.03 18.82
CA ARG A 360 -23.72 -27.04 19.60
C ARG A 360 -23.98 -26.94 21.10
N VAL A 361 -24.08 -25.73 21.64
CA VAL A 361 -24.07 -25.47 23.10
C VAL A 361 -25.36 -24.78 23.58
N GLY A 362 -26.31 -24.52 22.68
CA GLY A 362 -27.57 -23.85 23.02
C GLY A 362 -27.35 -22.45 23.59
N LEU A 363 -28.11 -22.10 24.63
CA LEU A 363 -28.10 -20.76 25.27
C LEU A 363 -26.76 -20.37 25.90
N VAL A 364 -25.87 -21.33 26.18
CA VAL A 364 -24.53 -21.06 26.75
C VAL A 364 -23.64 -20.28 25.77
N CYS A 365 -24.04 -20.18 24.49
CA CYS A 365 -23.38 -19.32 23.50
C CYS A 365 -23.40 -17.81 23.87
N ALA A 366 -24.20 -17.39 24.84
CA ALA A 366 -24.24 -16.00 25.31
C ALA A 366 -23.03 -15.60 26.18
N VAL A 367 -22.33 -16.56 26.79
CA VAL A 367 -21.25 -16.30 27.75
C VAL A 367 -20.10 -15.47 27.17
N PRO A 368 -19.58 -15.73 25.94
CA PRO A 368 -18.56 -14.88 25.33
C PRO A 368 -19.02 -13.43 25.18
N PHE A 369 -20.30 -13.20 24.85
CA PHE A 369 -20.83 -11.84 24.68
C PHE A 369 -20.94 -11.08 26.00
N VAL A 370 -21.34 -11.76 27.07
CA VAL A 370 -21.34 -11.18 28.43
C VAL A 370 -19.90 -10.81 28.83
N MET A 371 -18.95 -11.72 28.60
CA MET A 371 -17.53 -11.45 28.86
C MET A 371 -16.99 -10.30 28.02
N ILE A 372 -17.33 -10.23 26.72
CA ILE A 372 -16.98 -9.12 25.83
C ILE A 372 -17.51 -7.80 26.40
N PHE A 373 -18.76 -7.77 26.86
CA PHE A 373 -19.37 -6.56 27.43
C PHE A 373 -18.58 -6.04 28.64
N PHE A 374 -18.27 -6.90 29.61
CA PHE A 374 -17.51 -6.52 30.80
C PHE A 374 -16.05 -6.15 30.46
N CYS A 375 -15.35 -6.96 29.66
CA CYS A 375 -13.97 -6.66 29.22
C CYS A 375 -13.90 -5.35 28.42
N SER A 376 -14.94 -5.05 27.63
CA SER A 376 -15.10 -3.79 26.89
C SER A 376 -15.24 -2.59 27.82
N ARG A 377 -16.02 -2.69 28.91
CA ARG A 377 -16.14 -1.60 29.91
C ARG A 377 -14.80 -1.32 30.57
N VAL A 378 -14.11 -2.36 31.01
CA VAL A 378 -12.77 -2.27 31.62
C VAL A 378 -11.80 -1.64 30.63
N SER A 379 -11.69 -2.17 29.42
CA SER A 379 -10.79 -1.66 28.38
C SER A 379 -11.04 -0.19 28.04
N ARG A 380 -12.30 0.25 28.00
CA ARG A 380 -12.66 1.66 27.77
C ARG A 380 -12.22 2.57 28.91
N TYR A 381 -12.46 2.16 30.16
CA TYR A 381 -12.00 2.90 31.34
C TYR A 381 -10.48 3.05 31.34
N LEU A 382 -9.76 1.96 31.01
CA LEU A 382 -8.31 1.96 30.93
C LEU A 382 -7.80 2.86 29.81
N ALA A 383 -8.39 2.78 28.61
CA ALA A 383 -7.99 3.59 27.46
C ALA A 383 -8.13 5.10 27.75
N LYS A 384 -9.24 5.52 28.38
CA LYS A 384 -9.46 6.93 28.74
C LYS A 384 -8.39 7.46 29.72
N ASN A 385 -8.01 6.65 30.70
CA ASN A 385 -7.00 7.03 31.69
C ASN A 385 -5.56 6.89 31.16
N LEU A 386 -5.32 5.99 30.20
CA LEU A 386 -4.02 5.79 29.56
C LEU A 386 -3.59 7.05 28.79
N GLN A 387 -4.50 7.71 28.08
CA GLN A 387 -4.16 8.89 27.28
C GLN A 387 -3.60 10.05 28.13
N SER A 388 -4.21 10.31 29.29
CA SER A 388 -3.75 11.34 30.22
C SER A 388 -2.33 11.02 30.75
N LYS A 389 -2.13 9.79 31.22
CA LYS A 389 -0.81 9.34 31.73
C LYS A 389 0.27 9.30 30.64
N GLN A 390 -0.11 8.94 29.40
CA GLN A 390 0.78 8.95 28.25
C GLN A 390 1.24 10.38 27.93
N LYS A 391 0.34 11.37 28.05
CA LYS A 391 0.70 12.79 27.91
C LYS A 391 1.72 13.21 28.97
N ASP A 392 1.48 12.88 30.24
CA ASP A 392 2.40 13.23 31.33
C ASP A 392 3.80 12.60 31.13
N TRP A 393 3.85 11.33 30.70
CA TRP A 393 5.11 10.67 30.36
C TRP A 393 5.80 11.32 29.15
N SER A 394 5.05 11.70 28.11
CA SER A 394 5.59 12.39 26.94
C SER A 394 6.19 13.75 27.31
N VAL A 395 5.53 14.53 28.17
CA VAL A 395 6.04 15.83 28.65
C VAL A 395 7.33 15.64 29.45
N ALA A 396 7.38 14.67 30.37
CA ALA A 396 8.60 14.36 31.13
C ALA A 396 9.76 13.94 30.20
N THR A 397 9.46 13.16 29.16
CA THR A 397 10.43 12.74 28.14
C THR A 397 10.95 13.92 27.33
N GLN A 398 10.06 14.81 26.88
CA GLN A 398 10.42 16.04 26.15
C GLN A 398 11.32 16.95 26.98
N ASN A 399 11.00 17.17 28.25
CA ASN A 399 11.83 17.98 29.15
C ASN A 399 13.26 17.40 29.29
N ARG A 400 13.39 16.08 29.45
CA ARG A 400 14.71 15.42 29.52
C ARG A 400 15.48 15.53 28.20
N ILE A 401 14.83 15.27 27.06
CA ILE A 401 15.45 15.35 25.73
C ILE A 401 15.91 16.78 25.44
N ALA A 402 15.08 17.77 25.72
CA ALA A 402 15.41 19.18 25.54
C ALA A 402 16.67 19.57 26.35
N MET A 403 16.72 19.19 27.63
CA MET A 403 17.88 19.45 28.49
C MET A 403 19.14 18.75 27.97
N THR A 404 19.02 17.48 27.59
CA THR A 404 20.15 16.68 27.06
C THR A 404 20.70 17.29 25.77
N THR A 405 19.82 17.74 24.88
CA THR A 405 20.21 18.36 23.59
C THR A 405 20.90 19.70 23.82
N SER A 406 20.38 20.52 24.74
CA SER A 406 21.00 21.79 25.13
C SER A 406 22.40 21.59 25.71
N MET A 407 22.57 20.57 26.58
CA MET A 407 23.85 20.19 27.15
C MET A 407 24.87 19.80 26.08
N LEU A 408 24.47 18.91 25.14
CA LEU A 408 25.35 18.44 24.06
C LEU A 408 25.76 19.59 23.14
N GLY A 409 24.82 20.48 22.81
CA GLY A 409 25.11 21.66 21.99
C GLY A 409 26.09 22.64 22.62
N SER A 410 26.17 22.66 23.96
CA SER A 410 27.02 23.57 24.74
C SER A 410 28.10 22.85 25.56
N VAL A 411 28.49 21.64 25.16
CA VAL A 411 29.36 20.76 25.98
C VAL A 411 30.72 21.39 26.28
N LYS A 412 31.28 22.17 25.35
CA LYS A 412 32.54 22.89 25.53
C LYS A 412 32.40 23.95 26.64
N SER A 413 31.35 24.76 26.58
CA SER A 413 31.07 25.80 27.58
C SER A 413 30.83 25.20 28.97
N LEU A 414 30.08 24.09 29.05
CA LEU A 414 29.84 23.39 30.31
C LEU A 414 31.13 22.84 30.94
N LYS A 415 32.04 22.29 30.12
CA LYS A 415 33.37 21.85 30.57
C LYS A 415 34.24 23.01 31.04
N MET A 416 34.22 24.14 30.32
CA MET A 416 34.96 25.34 30.71
C MET A 416 34.46 25.94 32.03
N LEU A 417 33.16 25.83 32.31
CA LEU A 417 32.54 26.30 33.55
C LEU A 417 32.68 25.31 34.72
N GLY A 418 33.14 24.08 34.49
CA GLY A 418 33.30 23.06 35.53
C GLY A 418 31.99 22.53 36.15
N ILE A 419 30.84 22.74 35.50
CA ILE A 419 29.50 22.39 36.03
C ILE A 419 28.94 21.08 35.46
N VAL A 420 29.82 20.20 34.98
CA VAL A 420 29.43 18.94 34.32
C VAL A 420 28.68 18.04 35.29
N ASP A 421 29.19 17.83 36.49
CA ASP A 421 28.61 16.94 37.50
C ASP A 421 27.22 17.41 37.96
N HIS A 422 27.05 18.72 38.12
CA HIS A 422 25.73 19.29 38.45
C HIS A 422 24.72 19.06 37.33
N THR A 423 25.15 19.26 36.09
CA THR A 423 24.30 19.05 34.90
C THR A 423 23.94 17.57 34.74
N GLU A 424 24.87 16.66 35.01
CA GLU A 424 24.62 15.22 35.04
C GLU A 424 23.56 14.86 36.08
N SER A 425 23.69 15.37 37.32
CA SER A 425 22.73 15.13 38.40
C SER A 425 21.32 15.62 38.05
N LEU A 426 21.22 16.77 37.36
CA LEU A 426 19.96 17.32 36.89
C LEU A 426 19.33 16.42 35.82
N ILE A 427 20.10 15.92 34.86
CA ILE A 427 19.61 15.00 33.83
C ILE A 427 19.12 13.69 34.47
N LEU A 428 19.85 13.16 35.45
CA LEU A 428 19.45 11.97 36.20
C LEU A 428 18.13 12.20 36.95
N SER A 429 17.93 13.36 37.57
CA SER A 429 16.67 13.70 38.25
C SER A 429 15.49 13.74 37.27
N LEU A 430 15.68 14.31 36.07
CA LEU A 430 14.69 14.31 35.01
C LEU A 430 14.40 12.89 34.51
N ARG A 431 15.43 12.04 34.43
CA ARG A 431 15.28 10.62 34.06
C ARG A 431 14.48 9.84 35.09
N LEU A 432 14.70 10.06 36.39
CA LEU A 432 13.93 9.40 37.44
C LEU A 432 12.45 9.82 37.39
N ARG A 433 12.18 11.13 37.17
CA ARG A 433 10.80 11.63 36.98
C ARG A 433 10.14 11.02 35.72
N GLU A 434 10.88 10.90 34.63
CA GLU A 434 10.42 10.22 33.41
C GLU A 434 10.03 8.76 33.71
N LEU A 435 10.87 8.02 34.44
CA LEU A 435 10.62 6.62 34.81
C LEU A 435 9.39 6.47 35.73
N GLU A 436 9.16 7.40 36.65
CA GLU A 436 7.99 7.37 37.53
C GLU A 436 6.68 7.55 36.74
N MET A 437 6.67 8.45 35.76
CA MET A 437 5.52 8.62 34.87
C MET A 437 5.37 7.42 33.92
N ALA A 438 6.47 6.90 33.39
CA ALA A 438 6.47 5.70 32.54
C ALA A 438 5.91 4.48 33.29
N LYS A 439 6.23 4.31 34.58
CA LYS A 439 5.68 3.21 35.42
C LYS A 439 4.15 3.25 35.45
N LYS A 440 3.55 4.43 35.61
CA LYS A 440 2.09 4.61 35.65
C LYS A 440 1.46 4.21 34.31
N VAL A 441 2.09 4.56 33.18
CA VAL A 441 1.65 4.13 31.83
C VAL A 441 1.77 2.61 31.66
N ARG A 442 2.91 2.02 32.03
CA ARG A 442 3.15 0.58 31.88
C ARG A 442 2.14 -0.27 32.65
N TRP A 443 1.80 0.10 33.88
CA TRP A 443 0.77 -0.62 34.65
C TRP A 443 -0.62 -0.53 33.99
N MET A 444 -0.97 0.62 33.41
CA MET A 444 -2.21 0.74 32.62
C MET A 444 -2.17 -0.14 31.38
N MET A 445 -1.04 -0.23 30.69
CA MET A 445 -0.86 -1.13 29.55
C MET A 445 -0.95 -2.60 29.95
N VAL A 446 -0.38 -2.99 31.10
CA VAL A 446 -0.50 -4.35 31.63
C VAL A 446 -1.97 -4.70 31.89
N ALA A 447 -2.69 -3.82 32.58
CA ALA A 447 -4.10 -4.05 32.88
C ALA A 447 -4.97 -4.08 31.59
N TYR A 448 -4.63 -3.27 30.58
CA TYR A 448 -5.33 -3.24 29.29
C TYR A 448 -5.08 -4.53 28.48
N ASN A 449 -3.83 -4.98 28.43
CA ASN A 449 -3.48 -6.24 27.79
C ASN A 449 -4.09 -7.43 28.53
N ALA A 450 -4.13 -7.39 29.86
CA ALA A 450 -4.80 -8.42 30.67
C ALA A 450 -6.30 -8.50 30.34
N SER A 451 -7.00 -7.36 30.28
CA SER A 451 -8.43 -7.36 29.92
C SER A 451 -8.69 -7.81 28.48
N ALA A 452 -7.81 -7.47 27.54
CA ALA A 452 -7.94 -7.89 26.14
C ALA A 452 -7.72 -9.40 25.96
N ASN A 453 -6.75 -9.99 26.65
CA ASN A 453 -6.45 -11.43 26.57
C ASN A 453 -7.37 -12.28 27.46
N ALA A 454 -7.96 -11.71 28.52
CA ALA A 454 -8.89 -12.40 29.41
C ALA A 454 -10.05 -13.05 28.65
N LEU A 455 -10.56 -12.40 27.59
CA LEU A 455 -11.63 -12.97 26.79
C LEU A 455 -11.22 -14.29 26.13
N GLY A 456 -10.05 -14.36 25.51
CA GLY A 456 -9.57 -15.56 24.81
C GLY A 456 -9.25 -16.72 25.76
N ILE A 457 -8.83 -16.41 26.99
CA ILE A 457 -8.47 -17.42 28.00
C ILE A 457 -9.70 -17.91 28.75
N PHE A 458 -10.51 -17.00 29.29
CA PHE A 458 -11.62 -17.36 30.19
C PHE A 458 -12.91 -17.69 29.46
N ALA A 459 -13.17 -17.16 28.26
CA ALA A 459 -14.42 -17.49 27.57
C ALA A 459 -14.54 -18.99 27.24
N PRO A 460 -13.50 -19.69 26.71
CA PRO A 460 -13.54 -21.14 26.54
C PRO A 460 -13.74 -21.93 27.81
N ILE A 461 -13.08 -21.54 28.90
CA ILE A 461 -13.18 -22.23 30.19
C ILE A 461 -14.60 -22.08 30.75
N LEU A 462 -15.11 -20.85 30.83
CA LEU A 462 -16.43 -20.56 31.42
C LEU A 462 -17.57 -21.18 30.60
N THR A 463 -17.51 -21.09 29.27
CA THR A 463 -18.51 -21.70 28.39
C THR A 463 -18.55 -23.21 28.53
N LEU A 464 -17.40 -23.89 28.54
CA LEU A 464 -17.36 -25.35 28.71
C LEU A 464 -17.84 -25.77 30.10
N VAL A 465 -17.42 -25.08 31.16
CA VAL A 465 -17.87 -25.39 32.53
C VAL A 465 -19.39 -25.21 32.65
N LEU A 466 -19.93 -24.09 32.17
CA LEU A 466 -21.38 -23.85 32.19
C LEU A 466 -22.13 -24.86 31.32
N TYR A 467 -21.59 -25.23 30.17
CA TYR A 467 -22.18 -26.27 29.34
C TYR A 467 -22.21 -27.62 30.03
N VAL A 468 -21.12 -28.04 30.71
CA VAL A 468 -21.08 -29.28 31.48
C VAL A 468 -22.13 -29.28 32.60
N ILE A 469 -22.29 -28.15 33.30
CA ILE A 469 -23.31 -28.00 34.35
C ILE A 469 -24.70 -28.16 33.76
N VAL A 470 -25.03 -27.43 32.69
CA VAL A 470 -26.34 -27.53 32.02
C VAL A 470 -26.59 -28.93 31.44
N ALA A 471 -25.57 -29.54 30.84
CA ALA A 471 -25.65 -30.89 30.30
C ALA A 471 -25.97 -31.92 31.40
N ARG A 472 -25.29 -31.84 32.56
CA ARG A 472 -25.57 -32.69 33.72
C ARG A 472 -26.98 -32.47 34.28
N LEU A 473 -27.44 -31.23 34.38
CA LEU A 473 -28.81 -30.92 34.82
C LEU A 473 -29.87 -31.51 33.88
N ASN A 474 -29.58 -31.58 32.58
CA ASN A 474 -30.43 -32.19 31.56
C ASN A 474 -30.22 -33.71 31.39
N GLY A 475 -29.39 -34.35 32.22
CA GLY A 475 -29.12 -35.79 32.16
C GLY A 475 -28.23 -36.25 31.00
N SER A 476 -27.51 -35.34 30.35
CA SER A 476 -26.61 -35.60 29.21
C SER A 476 -25.13 -35.52 29.62
N ALA A 477 -24.28 -36.33 28.99
CA ALA A 477 -22.83 -36.27 29.17
C ALA A 477 -22.18 -35.36 28.11
N LEU A 478 -21.03 -34.76 28.45
CA LEU A 478 -20.22 -33.99 27.51
C LEU A 478 -19.60 -34.92 26.48
N ASP A 479 -20.03 -34.83 25.23
CA ASP A 479 -19.40 -35.53 24.11
C ASP A 479 -18.07 -34.88 23.73
N VAL A 480 -17.09 -35.72 23.39
CA VAL A 480 -15.73 -35.31 23.01
C VAL A 480 -15.76 -34.47 21.73
N GLU A 481 -16.61 -34.83 20.74
CA GLU A 481 -16.82 -34.02 19.52
C GLU A 481 -17.26 -32.60 19.89
N THR A 482 -18.22 -32.48 20.80
CA THR A 482 -18.81 -31.20 21.21
C THR A 482 -17.81 -30.35 21.97
N ALA A 483 -16.99 -30.94 22.85
CA ALA A 483 -15.96 -30.21 23.59
C ALA A 483 -14.94 -29.55 22.64
N PHE A 484 -14.29 -30.32 21.76
CA PHE A 484 -13.26 -29.80 20.86
C PHE A 484 -13.80 -28.83 19.81
N THR A 485 -14.97 -29.13 19.23
CA THR A 485 -15.58 -28.24 18.23
C THR A 485 -16.04 -26.92 18.87
N THR A 486 -16.54 -26.95 20.10
CA THR A 486 -16.90 -25.76 20.88
C THR A 486 -15.67 -24.90 21.18
N THR A 487 -14.57 -25.49 21.64
CA THR A 487 -13.32 -24.76 21.88
C THR A 487 -12.81 -24.08 20.62
N ALA A 488 -12.83 -24.77 19.47
CA ALA A 488 -12.44 -24.20 18.18
C ALA A 488 -13.36 -23.04 17.76
N LEU A 489 -14.69 -23.23 17.86
CA LEU A 489 -15.67 -22.19 17.53
C LEU A 489 -15.53 -20.95 18.42
N LEU A 490 -15.22 -21.13 19.69
CA LEU A 490 -15.03 -20.03 20.63
C LEU A 490 -13.82 -19.17 20.26
N GLY A 491 -12.71 -19.79 19.84
CA GLY A 491 -11.57 -19.05 19.29
C GLY A 491 -11.94 -18.25 18.03
N LEU A 492 -12.81 -18.82 17.18
CA LEU A 492 -13.30 -18.17 15.95
C LEU A 492 -14.30 -17.05 16.19
N VAL A 493 -15.00 -17.01 17.33
CA VAL A 493 -15.96 -15.93 17.69
C VAL A 493 -15.30 -14.86 18.55
N THR A 494 -14.54 -15.25 19.56
CA THR A 494 -13.96 -14.33 20.55
C THR A 494 -12.93 -13.39 19.92
N HIS A 495 -12.09 -13.88 19.01
CA HIS A 495 -11.06 -13.05 18.38
C HIS A 495 -11.66 -11.95 17.49
N PRO A 496 -12.52 -12.24 16.49
CA PRO A 496 -13.17 -11.18 15.69
C PRO A 496 -14.00 -10.21 16.54
N ALA A 497 -14.72 -10.71 17.55
CA ALA A 497 -15.50 -9.84 18.43
C ALA A 497 -14.64 -8.87 19.24
N ASN A 498 -13.45 -9.29 19.69
CA ASN A 498 -12.50 -8.41 20.34
C ASN A 498 -11.89 -7.39 19.35
N MET A 499 -11.63 -7.79 18.12
CA MET A 499 -11.09 -6.88 17.10
C MET A 499 -12.07 -5.76 16.72
N ILE A 500 -13.38 -6.02 16.68
CA ILE A 500 -14.41 -4.99 16.46
C ILE A 500 -14.27 -3.83 17.48
N MET A 501 -13.91 -4.13 18.73
CA MET A 501 -13.69 -3.10 19.76
C MET A 501 -12.51 -2.18 19.46
N THR A 502 -11.50 -2.66 18.73
CA THR A 502 -10.32 -1.88 18.35
C THR A 502 -10.52 -1.05 17.09
N ILE A 503 -11.52 -1.38 16.26
CA ILE A 503 -11.81 -0.67 15.01
C ILE A 503 -12.33 0.75 15.28
N VAL A 504 -13.17 0.95 16.31
CA VAL A 504 -13.80 2.26 16.56
C VAL A 504 -12.77 3.37 16.85
N PRO A 505 -11.81 3.21 17.79
CA PRO A 505 -10.77 4.22 18.00
C PRO A 505 -9.92 4.49 16.76
N GLN A 506 -9.57 3.45 16.00
CA GLN A 506 -8.77 3.58 14.79
C GLN A 506 -9.55 4.32 13.68
N ALA A 507 -10.86 4.06 13.54
CA ALA A 507 -11.73 4.75 12.60
C ALA A 507 -11.83 6.24 12.90
N VAL A 508 -11.97 6.63 14.18
CA VAL A 508 -11.95 8.04 14.59
C VAL A 508 -10.61 8.70 14.26
N GLY A 509 -9.49 8.02 14.55
CA GLY A 509 -8.15 8.51 14.20
C GLY A 509 -7.96 8.72 12.70
N SER A 510 -8.47 7.79 11.88
CA SER A 510 -8.45 7.89 10.42
C SER A 510 -9.32 9.03 9.89
N LEU A 511 -10.53 9.23 10.43
CA LEU A 511 -11.39 10.36 10.06
C LEU A 511 -10.71 11.70 10.33
N ALA A 512 -10.05 11.83 11.49
CA ALA A 512 -9.28 13.04 11.83
C ALA A 512 -8.07 13.24 10.90
N ALA A 513 -7.42 12.16 10.45
CA ALA A 513 -6.33 12.24 9.47
C ALA A 513 -6.84 12.69 8.09
N PHE A 514 -7.98 12.16 7.63
CA PHE A 514 -8.64 12.64 6.41
C PHE A 514 -8.95 14.13 6.50
N GLU A 515 -9.50 14.60 7.63
CA GLU A 515 -9.82 16.01 7.84
C GLU A 515 -8.57 16.90 7.79
N ARG A 516 -7.49 16.52 8.47
CA ARG A 516 -6.21 17.28 8.46
C ARG A 516 -5.59 17.36 7.08
N ILE A 517 -5.51 16.24 6.36
CA ILE A 517 -5.00 16.20 4.99
C ILE A 517 -5.85 17.09 4.10
N GLN A 518 -7.18 16.99 4.23
CA GLN A 518 -8.04 17.76 3.37
C GLN A 518 -7.99 19.26 3.67
N GLN A 519 -7.91 19.65 4.94
CA GLN A 519 -7.69 21.03 5.34
C GLN A 519 -6.40 21.59 4.71
N TYR A 520 -5.31 20.82 4.73
CA TYR A 520 -4.05 21.20 4.10
C TYR A 520 -4.16 21.33 2.58
N LEU A 521 -4.87 20.41 1.91
CA LEU A 521 -5.09 20.50 0.46
C LEU A 521 -5.96 21.70 0.07
N SER A 522 -6.90 22.10 0.94
CA SER A 522 -7.79 23.25 0.76
C SER A 522 -7.18 24.61 1.15
N GLU A 523 -5.98 24.65 1.73
CA GLU A 523 -5.25 25.92 1.95
C GLU A 523 -5.00 26.63 0.60
N PRO A 524 -4.95 27.97 0.54
CA PRO A 524 -4.75 28.67 -0.73
C PRO A 524 -3.39 28.31 -1.34
N SER A 525 -3.38 28.00 -2.64
CA SER A 525 -2.12 27.80 -3.37
C SER A 525 -1.41 29.14 -3.59
N ARG A 526 -0.12 29.08 -3.86
CA ARG A 526 0.66 30.21 -4.35
C ARG A 526 0.15 30.62 -5.72
N GLU A 527 -0.19 31.89 -5.87
CA GLU A 527 -0.49 32.53 -7.15
C GLU A 527 0.65 33.50 -7.48
N ASP A 528 1.31 33.29 -8.62
CA ASP A 528 2.34 34.20 -9.11
C ASP A 528 1.66 35.37 -9.85
N GLN A 529 1.42 36.47 -9.13
CA GLN A 529 0.76 37.68 -9.63
C GLN A 529 1.66 38.54 -10.54
N ARG A 530 2.91 38.13 -10.79
CA ARG A 530 3.84 38.89 -11.63
C ARG A 530 3.42 38.83 -13.09
N LEU A 531 3.37 40.00 -13.72
CA LEU A 531 3.11 40.16 -15.15
C LEU A 531 4.42 40.02 -15.91
N LEU A 532 4.35 39.41 -17.10
CA LEU A 532 5.47 39.43 -18.04
C LEU A 532 5.31 40.67 -18.91
N PHE A 533 6.42 41.37 -19.19
CA PHE A 533 6.40 42.39 -20.23
C PHE A 533 5.95 41.76 -21.56
N ASP A 534 5.02 42.41 -22.26
CA ASP A 534 4.55 41.92 -23.56
C ASP A 534 5.72 41.89 -24.55
N LYS A 535 5.90 40.75 -25.23
CA LYS A 535 6.95 40.58 -26.25
C LYS A 535 6.75 41.46 -27.50
N ALA A 536 5.67 42.22 -27.58
CA ALA A 536 5.24 42.94 -28.77
C ALA A 536 5.95 44.30 -28.98
N GLU A 537 6.68 44.82 -27.99
CA GLU A 537 7.37 46.12 -28.09
C GLU A 537 8.91 46.00 -28.18
N GLU A 538 9.42 44.94 -28.81
CA GLU A 538 10.80 44.95 -29.33
C GLU A 538 10.89 45.77 -30.64
N SER A 539 10.48 47.04 -30.57
CA SER A 539 10.79 48.03 -31.60
C SER A 539 11.89 48.96 -31.11
N LEU A 540 13.09 48.69 -31.63
CA LEU A 540 14.20 49.60 -31.91
C LEU A 540 14.36 50.82 -30.99
N VAL A 541 15.39 50.74 -30.15
CA VAL A 541 15.97 51.82 -29.34
C VAL A 541 15.14 52.19 -28.11
N ASN A 542 15.23 51.40 -27.05
CA ASN A 542 15.27 51.86 -25.65
C ASN A 542 15.57 50.69 -24.70
N ILE A 543 16.26 50.99 -23.60
CA ILE A 543 16.62 50.05 -22.54
C ILE A 543 15.33 49.46 -21.97
N SER A 544 14.98 48.23 -22.36
CA SER A 544 13.79 47.58 -21.81
C SER A 544 14.01 47.30 -20.31
N PRO A 545 13.10 47.68 -19.41
CA PRO A 545 13.26 47.40 -18.00
C PRO A 545 13.33 45.89 -17.75
N ALA A 546 14.19 45.49 -16.82
CA ALA A 546 14.24 44.15 -16.29
C ALA A 546 13.05 43.87 -15.38
N MET A 547 12.67 44.87 -14.58
CA MET A 547 11.62 44.78 -13.56
C MET A 547 11.02 46.17 -13.31
N SER A 548 9.69 46.23 -13.18
CA SER A 548 8.95 47.44 -12.80
C SER A 548 8.00 47.11 -11.66
N LEU A 549 7.94 48.00 -10.66
CA LEU A 549 6.99 47.99 -9.56
C LEU A 549 6.21 49.30 -9.61
N GLU A 550 4.88 49.21 -9.67
CA GLU A 550 3.98 50.35 -9.73
C GLU A 550 2.99 50.27 -8.55
N ASP A 551 3.10 51.24 -7.64
CA ASP A 551 2.30 51.41 -6.42
C ASP A 551 2.10 50.13 -5.59
N VAL A 552 3.17 49.34 -5.49
CA VAL A 552 3.12 48.01 -4.86
C VAL A 552 3.03 48.16 -3.35
N THR A 553 2.01 47.50 -2.77
CA THR A 553 1.83 47.40 -1.33
C THR A 553 1.85 45.95 -0.89
N ILE A 554 2.68 45.65 0.11
CA ILE A 554 2.86 44.31 0.67
C ILE A 554 2.36 44.27 2.11
N GLN A 555 1.37 43.40 2.36
CA GLN A 555 0.81 43.15 3.69
C GLN A 555 1.36 41.85 4.28
N GLY A 556 1.33 41.75 5.61
CA GLY A 556 1.61 40.49 6.29
C GLY A 556 0.51 39.45 6.03
N LEU A 557 0.85 38.17 6.24
CA LEU A 557 0.04 36.98 5.92
C LEU A 557 -1.41 36.95 6.47
N THR A 558 -1.69 37.78 7.46
CA THR A 558 -3.00 37.91 8.09
C THR A 558 -3.47 39.33 7.86
N THR A 559 -4.70 39.49 7.36
CA THR A 559 -5.37 40.77 7.09
C THR A 559 -5.39 41.72 8.29
N SER A 560 -5.05 41.25 9.50
CA SER A 560 -4.96 42.02 10.74
C SER A 560 -3.56 42.55 11.09
N LYS A 561 -2.51 42.25 10.31
CA LYS A 561 -1.14 42.78 10.54
C LYS A 561 -0.91 44.05 9.72
N PRO A 562 -0.15 45.03 10.26
CA PRO A 562 0.12 46.28 9.55
C PRO A 562 0.86 46.03 8.22
N GLN A 563 0.70 46.97 7.29
CA GLN A 563 1.47 47.02 6.04
C GLN A 563 2.97 46.92 6.36
N ILE A 564 3.67 46.01 5.67
CA ILE A 564 5.12 45.84 5.84
C ILE A 564 5.86 46.82 4.93
N LEU A 565 5.39 46.96 3.69
CA LEU A 565 5.89 47.89 2.68
C LEU A 565 4.68 48.50 1.95
N GLY A 566 4.70 49.80 1.69
CA GLY A 566 3.63 50.50 0.99
C GLY A 566 4.18 51.46 -0.06
N ASN A 567 3.40 51.67 -1.12
CA ASN A 567 3.65 52.62 -2.22
C ASN A 567 5.06 52.49 -2.83
N LEU A 568 5.46 51.26 -3.16
CA LEU A 568 6.75 51.00 -3.81
C LEU A 568 6.66 51.26 -5.31
N ASN A 569 7.43 52.23 -5.77
CA ASN A 569 7.65 52.55 -7.18
C ASN A 569 9.13 52.36 -7.52
N LEU A 570 9.46 51.37 -8.36
CA LEU A 570 10.85 51.03 -8.69
C LEU A 570 10.95 50.45 -10.10
N VAL A 571 11.84 51.00 -10.91
CA VAL A 571 12.20 50.47 -12.23
C VAL A 571 13.67 50.05 -12.19
N ILE A 572 13.96 48.82 -12.61
CA ILE A 572 15.31 48.26 -12.71
C ILE A 572 15.58 47.94 -14.18
N ASP A 573 16.65 48.49 -14.73
CA ASP A 573 17.05 48.28 -16.12
C ASP A 573 17.85 46.99 -16.32
N LYS A 574 17.78 46.40 -17.53
CA LYS A 574 18.62 45.26 -17.89
C LYS A 574 20.10 45.64 -17.89
N GLY A 575 20.95 44.78 -17.32
CA GLY A 575 22.40 45.02 -17.22
C GLY A 575 22.82 45.98 -16.10
N SER A 576 21.88 46.45 -15.27
CA SER A 576 22.18 47.29 -14.10
C SER A 576 22.48 46.47 -12.85
N ILE A 577 23.33 47.02 -11.97
CA ILE A 577 23.60 46.47 -10.63
C ILE A 577 22.90 47.37 -9.61
N VAL A 578 21.90 46.84 -8.92
CA VAL A 578 21.11 47.58 -7.93
C VAL A 578 21.43 47.07 -6.53
N MET A 579 21.83 47.98 -5.63
CA MET A 579 22.12 47.68 -4.24
C MET A 579 21.03 48.24 -3.32
N CYS A 580 20.44 47.40 -2.48
CA CYS A 580 19.39 47.79 -1.53
C CYS A 580 19.93 47.84 -0.09
N SER A 581 19.92 49.03 0.52
CA SER A 581 20.38 49.26 1.90
C SER A 581 19.25 49.78 2.79
N GLY A 582 19.34 49.55 4.10
CA GLY A 582 18.39 50.06 5.09
C GLY A 582 18.54 49.40 6.46
N PRO A 583 17.77 49.84 7.49
CA PRO A 583 17.86 49.30 8.84
C PRO A 583 17.42 47.83 8.96
N VAL A 584 17.86 47.14 10.01
CA VAL A 584 17.48 45.74 10.26
C VAL A 584 15.96 45.65 10.48
N GLY A 585 15.30 44.71 9.81
CA GLY A 585 13.84 44.52 9.95
C GLY A 585 12.96 45.41 9.07
N CYS A 586 13.51 46.29 8.23
CA CYS A 586 12.72 47.19 7.37
C CYS A 586 12.07 46.54 6.13
N GLY A 587 11.96 45.21 6.08
CA GLY A 587 11.27 44.51 4.98
C GLY A 587 12.10 44.18 3.73
N LYS A 588 13.42 44.40 3.71
CA LYS A 588 14.29 44.06 2.54
C LYS A 588 14.11 42.63 2.02
N THR A 589 14.11 41.64 2.91
CA THR A 589 13.90 40.24 2.52
C THR A 589 12.50 40.02 1.97
N THR A 590 11.49 40.70 2.53
CA THR A 590 10.11 40.66 2.06
C THR A 590 9.98 41.25 0.66
N LEU A 591 10.67 42.36 0.38
CA LEU A 591 10.76 42.94 -0.96
C LEU A 591 11.31 41.92 -1.96
N VAL A 592 12.47 41.31 -1.67
CA VAL A 592 13.08 40.30 -2.55
C VAL A 592 12.15 39.10 -2.78
N ARG A 593 11.44 38.63 -1.75
CA ARG A 593 10.45 37.55 -1.90
C ARG A 593 9.23 37.97 -2.74
N ALA A 594 8.79 39.23 -2.66
CA ALA A 594 7.75 39.75 -3.55
C ALA A 594 8.23 39.77 -5.03
N LEU A 595 9.48 40.16 -5.29
CA LEU A 595 10.07 40.10 -6.64
C LEU A 595 10.16 38.67 -7.20
N LEU A 596 10.32 37.67 -6.33
CA LEU A 596 10.28 36.26 -6.68
C LEU A 596 8.86 35.71 -6.90
N GLY A 597 7.83 36.52 -6.60
CA GLY A 597 6.43 36.11 -6.65
C GLY A 597 6.07 35.12 -5.53
N GLU A 598 6.79 35.16 -4.40
CA GLU A 598 6.51 34.33 -3.23
C GLU A 598 5.52 34.98 -2.25
N VAL A 599 5.46 36.31 -2.24
CA VAL A 599 4.57 37.09 -1.38
C VAL A 599 3.50 37.74 -2.24
N LEU A 600 2.24 37.62 -1.84
CA LEU A 600 1.11 38.27 -2.51
C LEU A 600 1.15 39.78 -2.33
N THR A 601 0.85 40.51 -3.38
CA THR A 601 0.70 41.97 -3.36
C THR A 601 -0.76 42.33 -3.07
N ALA A 602 -1.00 43.28 -2.15
CA ALA A 602 -2.34 43.73 -1.81
C ALA A 602 -2.88 44.76 -2.83
N SER A 603 -1.98 45.58 -3.37
CA SER A 603 -2.24 46.54 -4.45
C SER A 603 -0.97 46.76 -5.26
N GLY A 604 -1.13 47.33 -6.46
CA GLY A 604 -0.04 47.60 -7.39
C GLY A 604 0.28 46.41 -8.30
N THR A 605 1.21 46.62 -9.24
CA THR A 605 1.64 45.59 -10.19
C THR A 605 3.15 45.38 -10.16
N ILE A 606 3.59 44.13 -10.29
CA ILE A 606 4.99 43.76 -10.47
C ILE A 606 5.14 43.16 -11.87
N SER A 607 5.88 43.85 -12.73
CA SER A 607 6.18 43.42 -14.09
C SER A 607 7.64 42.98 -14.19
N VAL A 608 7.89 41.81 -14.76
CA VAL A 608 9.23 41.22 -14.93
C VAL A 608 9.44 40.76 -16.35
N SER A 609 10.67 40.83 -16.86
CA SER A 609 10.96 40.33 -18.21
C SER A 609 10.99 38.80 -18.29
N THR A 610 11.32 38.12 -17.17
CA THR A 610 11.45 36.66 -17.11
C THR A 610 11.14 36.14 -15.71
N LYS A 611 10.38 35.04 -15.61
CA LYS A 611 10.04 34.40 -14.33
C LYS A 611 11.19 33.58 -13.71
N ARG A 612 12.24 33.26 -14.49
CA ARG A 612 13.46 32.58 -14.03
C ARG A 612 14.39 33.58 -13.35
N ILE A 613 14.49 33.52 -12.03
CA ILE A 613 15.31 34.44 -11.22
C ILE A 613 16.23 33.63 -10.30
N GLY A 614 17.50 33.99 -10.26
CA GLY A 614 18.49 33.52 -9.30
C GLY A 614 18.31 34.22 -7.95
N TYR A 615 18.31 33.47 -6.85
CA TYR A 615 18.05 33.95 -5.49
C TYR A 615 18.98 33.32 -4.45
N CYS A 616 19.80 34.12 -3.78
CA CYS A 616 20.58 33.65 -2.64
C CYS A 616 19.88 34.03 -1.34
N GLU A 617 19.36 33.04 -0.62
CA GLU A 617 18.74 33.26 0.70
C GLU A 617 19.80 33.53 1.77
N GLN A 618 19.42 34.25 2.84
CA GLN A 618 20.31 34.57 3.97
C GLN A 618 20.79 33.30 4.68
N SER A 619 19.91 32.32 4.84
CA SER A 619 20.20 30.98 5.35
C SER A 619 20.27 30.01 4.17
N PRO A 620 21.46 29.69 3.65
CA PRO A 620 21.59 28.82 2.47
C PRO A 620 21.03 27.42 2.73
N TRP A 621 20.22 26.92 1.79
CA TRP A 621 19.85 25.51 1.72
C TRP A 621 20.79 24.78 0.76
N LEU A 622 21.30 23.64 1.21
CA LEU A 622 22.14 22.75 0.40
C LEU A 622 21.49 21.36 0.36
N PRO A 623 21.39 20.73 -0.82
CA PRO A 623 20.91 19.37 -0.93
C PRO A 623 21.90 18.39 -0.26
N SER A 624 21.37 17.27 0.22
CA SER A 624 22.21 16.15 0.66
C SER A 624 22.85 15.49 -0.56
N GLY A 625 24.17 15.36 -0.58
CA GLY A 625 24.90 14.82 -1.73
C GLY A 625 26.38 15.20 -1.68
N THR A 626 27.10 15.03 -2.78
CA THR A 626 28.46 15.56 -2.87
C THR A 626 28.44 17.07 -3.07
N LEU A 627 29.53 17.74 -2.70
CA LEU A 627 29.66 19.18 -2.90
C LEU A 627 29.57 19.55 -4.38
N LYS A 628 30.15 18.73 -5.26
CA LYS A 628 29.98 18.85 -6.71
C LYS A 628 28.52 18.78 -7.17
N GLN A 629 27.74 17.82 -6.67
CA GLN A 629 26.30 17.72 -6.98
C GLN A 629 25.52 18.92 -6.46
N ALA A 630 25.85 19.41 -5.25
CA ALA A 630 25.21 20.60 -4.69
C ALA A 630 25.49 21.85 -5.53
N VAL A 631 26.68 21.96 -6.11
CA VAL A 631 27.06 23.06 -7.01
C VAL A 631 26.37 22.92 -8.37
N CYS A 632 26.56 21.81 -9.09
CA CYS A 632 26.01 21.65 -10.44
C CYS A 632 24.47 21.57 -10.46
N GLY A 633 23.86 21.14 -9.35
CA GLY A 633 22.41 21.06 -9.25
C GLY A 633 21.80 19.98 -10.14
N PHE A 634 20.76 20.36 -10.88
CA PHE A 634 20.04 19.50 -11.82
C PHE A 634 20.52 19.66 -13.28
N PHE A 635 21.58 20.43 -13.52
CA PHE A 635 22.08 20.72 -14.86
C PHE A 635 23.25 19.80 -15.23
N PRO A 636 23.45 19.50 -16.53
CA PRO A 636 24.60 18.73 -16.98
C PRO A 636 25.91 19.46 -16.61
N GLU A 637 26.93 18.68 -16.23
CA GLU A 637 28.22 19.21 -15.83
C GLU A 637 28.97 19.76 -17.05
N GLU A 638 29.27 21.07 -17.04
CA GLU A 638 30.19 21.69 -17.99
C GLU A 638 31.53 21.97 -17.27
N PRO A 639 32.61 21.22 -17.60
CA PRO A 639 33.84 21.25 -16.81
C PRO A 639 34.55 22.61 -16.79
N SER A 640 34.57 23.30 -17.94
CA SER A 640 35.20 24.62 -18.10
C SER A 640 34.52 25.66 -17.21
N TRP A 641 33.19 25.73 -17.28
CA TRP A 641 32.40 26.65 -16.46
C TRP A 641 32.49 26.32 -14.98
N TYR A 642 32.45 25.03 -14.61
CA TYR A 642 32.59 24.61 -13.21
C TYR A 642 33.90 25.12 -12.58
N GLN A 643 35.02 24.97 -13.29
CA GLN A 643 36.32 25.40 -12.81
C GLN A 643 36.43 26.93 -12.71
N GLU A 644 35.88 27.65 -13.69
CA GLU A 644 35.84 29.12 -13.68
C GLU A 644 35.03 29.66 -12.49
N VAL A 645 33.84 29.07 -12.23
CA VAL A 645 33.00 29.53 -11.11
C VAL A 645 33.63 29.21 -9.75
N ILE A 646 34.33 28.07 -9.60
CA ILE A 646 35.10 27.74 -8.39
C ILE A 646 36.11 28.84 -8.08
N GLN A 647 36.92 29.21 -9.08
CA GLN A 647 37.96 30.23 -8.95
C GLN A 647 37.35 31.61 -8.64
N LEU A 648 36.28 31.99 -9.34
CA LEU A 648 35.60 33.27 -9.11
C LEU A 648 35.01 33.42 -7.70
N CYS A 649 34.68 32.30 -7.04
CA CYS A 649 34.13 32.30 -5.69
C CYS A 649 35.16 31.96 -4.59
N CYS A 650 36.44 31.82 -4.96
CA CYS A 650 37.54 31.42 -4.08
C CYS A 650 37.23 30.15 -3.26
N LEU A 651 36.59 29.15 -3.89
CA LEU A 651 36.23 27.90 -3.19
C LEU A 651 37.38 26.88 -3.23
N ASP A 652 38.39 27.11 -4.06
CA ASP A 652 39.58 26.28 -4.30
C ASP A 652 40.33 25.96 -2.99
N GLU A 653 40.55 26.94 -2.12
CA GLU A 653 41.16 26.70 -0.80
C GLU A 653 40.27 25.87 0.13
N ASP A 654 38.95 26.09 0.08
CA ASP A 654 37.99 25.30 0.87
C ASP A 654 37.96 23.84 0.40
N LEU A 655 38.04 23.61 -0.91
CA LEU A 655 38.07 22.26 -1.50
C LEU A 655 39.34 21.52 -1.10
N LEU A 656 40.50 22.19 -1.11
CA LEU A 656 41.77 21.61 -0.66
C LEU A 656 41.75 21.23 0.82
N ALA A 657 41.04 21.99 1.65
CA ALA A 657 40.90 21.69 3.07
C ALA A 657 39.93 20.53 3.37
N LEU A 658 39.07 20.16 2.43
CA LEU A 658 38.11 19.08 2.60
C LEU A 658 38.75 17.72 2.25
N PRO A 659 38.51 16.66 3.07
CA PRO A 659 39.19 15.37 2.92
C PRO A 659 38.89 14.63 1.61
N GLY A 660 37.81 14.98 0.92
CA GLY A 660 37.45 14.42 -0.38
C GLY A 660 37.31 15.46 -1.49
N GLY A 661 37.78 16.69 -1.27
CA GLY A 661 37.57 17.82 -2.18
C GLY A 661 36.11 17.95 -2.61
N ASP A 662 35.89 18.02 -3.93
CA ASP A 662 34.61 18.17 -4.59
C ASP A 662 33.64 17.00 -4.34
N ASN A 663 34.19 15.81 -4.06
CA ASN A 663 33.44 14.59 -3.79
C ASN A 663 33.06 14.44 -2.31
N THR A 664 33.43 15.40 -1.47
CA THR A 664 33.06 15.37 -0.06
C THR A 664 31.54 15.39 0.10
N VAL A 665 31.02 14.44 0.87
CA VAL A 665 29.58 14.34 1.13
C VAL A 665 29.17 15.42 2.12
N ILE A 666 28.32 16.33 1.65
CA ILE A 666 27.67 17.35 2.44
C ILE A 666 26.50 16.67 3.17
N GLY A 667 26.61 16.54 4.50
CA GLY A 667 25.52 16.04 5.34
C GLY A 667 24.26 16.93 5.25
N SER A 668 23.12 16.46 5.78
CA SER A 668 21.84 17.19 5.71
C SER A 668 21.99 18.65 6.16
N ARG A 669 21.59 19.62 5.31
CA ARG A 669 21.71 21.08 5.54
C ARG A 669 23.15 21.61 5.65
N GLY A 670 24.16 20.85 5.21
CA GLY A 670 25.55 21.30 5.22
C GLY A 670 26.18 21.43 6.60
N LEU A 671 25.79 20.57 7.55
CA LEU A 671 26.32 20.58 8.93
C LEU A 671 27.85 20.50 9.03
N ASN A 672 28.51 19.91 8.02
CA ASN A 672 29.95 19.76 7.98
C ASN A 672 30.70 21.02 7.48
N LEU A 673 29.97 22.04 7.02
CA LEU A 673 30.55 23.26 6.45
C LEU A 673 30.38 24.45 7.40
N SER A 674 31.39 25.32 7.44
CA SER A 674 31.28 26.59 8.16
C SER A 674 30.17 27.48 7.56
N GLY A 675 29.68 28.47 8.32
CA GLY A 675 28.66 29.41 7.81
C GLY A 675 29.10 30.13 6.53
N GLY A 676 30.36 30.56 6.47
CA GLY A 676 30.94 31.22 5.28
C GLY A 676 31.09 30.27 4.09
N GLN A 677 31.54 29.04 4.32
CA GLN A 677 31.62 28.01 3.27
C GLN A 677 30.25 27.72 2.66
N ARG A 678 29.20 27.58 3.49
CA ARG A 678 27.84 27.35 2.99
C ARG A 678 27.35 28.48 2.11
N GLN A 679 27.64 29.74 2.47
CA GLN A 679 27.27 30.89 1.65
C GLN A 679 28.02 30.93 0.33
N ARG A 680 29.32 30.59 0.31
CA ARG A 680 30.12 30.52 -0.93
C ARG A 680 29.61 29.44 -1.89
N VAL A 681 29.33 28.24 -1.38
CA VAL A 681 28.81 27.11 -2.18
C VAL A 681 27.45 27.43 -2.82
N VAL A 682 26.52 28.06 -2.09
CA VAL A 682 25.21 28.44 -2.65
C VAL A 682 25.32 29.54 -3.70
N ARG A 683 26.30 30.45 -3.56
CA ARG A 683 26.62 31.43 -4.59
C ARG A 683 27.08 30.74 -5.88
N LEU A 684 27.92 29.71 -5.77
CA LEU A 684 28.43 28.90 -6.87
C LEU A 684 27.30 28.27 -7.70
N HIS A 685 26.39 27.58 -7.01
CA HIS A 685 25.30 26.82 -7.64
C HIS A 685 24.45 27.67 -8.59
N ARG A 686 24.35 28.98 -8.33
CA ARG A 686 23.52 29.89 -9.11
C ARG A 686 24.25 30.61 -10.24
N HIS A 687 25.57 30.72 -10.19
CA HIS A 687 26.35 31.15 -11.36
C HIS A 687 26.39 30.04 -12.43
N THR A 688 26.29 28.77 -12.04
CA THR A 688 26.08 27.63 -12.95
C THR A 688 24.67 27.56 -13.55
N LEU A 689 23.67 28.18 -12.90
CA LEU A 689 22.32 28.33 -13.45
C LEU A 689 22.28 29.58 -14.34
N PHE A 690 22.03 29.42 -15.65
CA PHE A 690 21.79 30.52 -16.60
C PHE A 690 20.52 31.32 -16.25
N ALA A 691 20.51 32.02 -15.13
CA ALA A 691 19.42 32.88 -14.68
C ALA A 691 19.74 34.33 -15.11
N PRO A 692 18.84 34.99 -15.88
CA PRO A 692 19.06 36.35 -16.37
C PRO A 692 19.09 37.43 -15.28
N TYR A 693 18.66 37.09 -14.05
CA TYR A 693 18.61 38.00 -12.91
C TYR A 693 19.14 37.32 -11.65
N LEU A 694 19.94 38.05 -10.86
CA LEU A 694 20.52 37.55 -9.62
C LEU A 694 20.18 38.48 -8.45
N LEU A 695 19.38 37.97 -7.52
CA LEU A 695 19.06 38.62 -6.26
C LEU A 695 19.95 37.99 -5.17
N SER A 696 20.93 38.74 -4.69
CA SER A 696 21.84 38.32 -3.63
C SER A 696 21.87 39.37 -2.53
N ARG A 697 21.90 38.90 -1.27
CA ARG A 697 22.08 39.76 -0.11
C ARG A 697 23.52 39.64 0.37
N GLN A 698 24.34 40.67 0.15
CA GLN A 698 25.61 40.81 0.85
C GLN A 698 25.35 41.27 2.29
N ILE A 699 26.10 40.71 3.23
CA ILE A 699 26.17 41.17 4.63
C ILE A 699 27.26 42.21 4.70
#